data_AF-A0A2D5RZ31-F1
#
_entry.id   AF-A0A2D5RZ31-F1
#
_cell.length_a   1.000
_cell.length_b   1.000
_cell.length_c   1.000
_cell.angle_alpha   90.00
_cell.angle_beta   90.00
_cell.angle_gamma   90.00
#
_symmetry.space_group_name_H-M   'P 1'
#
loop_
_entity.id
_entity.type
_entity.pdbx_description
1 polymer ?
#
loop_
_entity_poly.entity_id
_entity_poly.type
_entity_poly.pdbx_seq_one_letter_code
_entity_poly.pdbx_strand_id
1 'polypeptide(L)'
;MTWLKWLPWRYVVRYVAHKHGFIDPVALLAKLHNFAQPSEVGEPIELLRAGVVFHARGLINSRVIQHNLDWVWPYWIERQFDPNDESFIPRAFSLTHINLTHRNWTAIGYPDCPELPIVDPRGLLTPFLDSWSLDGWIMPEQGDCLLPSRADDSQQQMTVAGDVSITTTSRKQGMILQNKAWVALENGVPVVKMRLKAKADTAGYLVLALRPQNPEGVSFIHKVALNEQHDQWLVDDRKRVHFSQPADRYHVSAYKQGDVYIHLADAQQQTEGLCDVGMVTAAALFKLPENDWQEIEVTVPLTSAAQPQLQADAWPAEQQKCCQLQCPDPQYQFLYDAAINSLILHSPEDVYPGPYTYKRFWFRDAAFIIHALLCAGLTDRAARALQQFPARQTLLGYFRSQEGEWDANGEVLWILKRYVELTGRELSSDWHNPLKKGARWIINKRLSAKLDAPHAGLLPAGFSAEHLGPNDYYYWDDFWGVAGLQAAARLFSKTDPKLQQEFTDAAADFSAAIDNSLMHCASRLKRPGMPASPYRRLDAGAIGSLAIGYPVQLCRPDDARLLDTVEFLLKRCFVQDAFYQDMIHAGLNAYLTLHVAQILLRNNDPRYLVLMDAVAALSSPTGQWPEAIHPATGGGCMGDGHHVWAAAEWLLMVRNCFVREEESHLVLAAGVPERWLNSENVIRFGPAPTSFGSISLTIRQQQDENVVLQWQADWHKAKGPQLEICLPGYQRLSVAAATSGNVNLKKRSISR
;
A
#
# COMPACT_ATOMS: atom_id res chain seq x y z
N MET A 1 0.84 34.84 -10.63
CA MET A 1 1.93 35.78 -10.28
C MET A 1 2.44 36.51 -11.53
N THR A 2 2.06 37.78 -11.74
CA THR A 2 2.33 38.53 -12.99
C THR A 2 3.30 39.71 -12.83
N TRP A 3 3.80 39.99 -11.63
CA TRP A 3 4.72 41.11 -11.36
C TRP A 3 6.22 40.80 -11.56
N LEU A 4 6.60 39.52 -11.73
CA LEU A 4 7.99 39.07 -11.92
C LEU A 4 8.51 39.20 -13.37
N LYS A 5 7.69 39.66 -14.32
CA LYS A 5 8.07 39.76 -15.75
C LYS A 5 8.86 41.03 -16.12
N TRP A 6 8.96 42.02 -15.22
CA TRP A 6 9.52 43.35 -15.53
C TRP A 6 10.92 43.63 -14.96
N LEU A 7 11.50 42.71 -14.17
CA LEU A 7 12.87 42.83 -13.64
C LEU A 7 13.81 41.82 -14.33
N PRO A 8 15.06 42.17 -14.66
CA PRO A 8 16.02 41.28 -15.32
C PRO A 8 16.63 40.25 -14.34
N TRP A 9 15.81 39.71 -13.43
CA TRP A 9 16.20 38.73 -12.41
C TRP A 9 16.91 37.52 -13.02
N ARG A 10 16.44 37.05 -14.19
CA ARG A 10 17.09 35.96 -14.94
C ARG A 10 18.55 36.28 -15.30
N TYR A 11 18.84 37.53 -15.66
CA TYR A 11 20.19 37.99 -16.00
C TYR A 11 21.07 38.11 -14.74
N VAL A 12 20.50 38.62 -13.64
CA VAL A 12 21.20 38.73 -12.35
C VAL A 12 21.56 37.35 -11.79
N VAL A 13 20.62 36.40 -11.78
CA VAL A 13 20.86 35.02 -11.33
C VAL A 13 21.89 34.32 -12.18
N ARG A 14 21.79 34.44 -13.51
CA ARG A 14 22.77 33.89 -14.45
C ARG A 14 24.16 34.47 -14.23
N TYR A 15 24.27 35.79 -14.05
CA TYR A 15 25.53 36.47 -13.80
C TYR A 15 26.15 36.06 -12.46
N VAL A 16 25.35 35.96 -11.40
CA VAL A 16 25.81 35.52 -10.06
C VAL A 16 26.25 34.06 -10.09
N ALA A 17 25.49 33.16 -10.73
CA ALA A 17 25.86 31.76 -10.88
C ALA A 17 27.19 31.59 -11.62
N HIS A 18 27.34 32.24 -12.79
CA HIS A 18 28.59 32.22 -13.55
C HIS A 18 29.77 32.81 -12.76
N LYS A 19 29.54 33.90 -12.02
CA LYS A 19 30.59 34.55 -11.21
C LYS A 19 31.12 33.67 -10.08
N HIS A 20 30.29 32.77 -9.55
CA HIS A 20 30.66 31.82 -8.50
C HIS A 20 30.94 30.40 -9.03
N GLY A 21 31.08 30.22 -10.35
CA GLY A 21 31.43 28.93 -10.95
C GLY A 21 30.29 27.90 -11.02
N PHE A 22 29.05 28.31 -10.78
CA PHE A 22 27.86 27.46 -10.90
C PHE A 22 27.30 27.49 -12.32
N ILE A 23 26.72 26.36 -12.76
CA ILE A 23 25.94 26.27 -14.00
C ILE A 23 24.80 27.29 -13.94
N ASP A 24 24.53 28.00 -15.04
CA ASP A 24 23.38 28.91 -15.16
C ASP A 24 22.08 28.17 -14.78
N PRO A 25 21.49 28.45 -13.60
CA PRO A 25 20.36 27.68 -13.11
C PRO A 25 19.11 27.95 -13.93
N VAL A 26 19.02 29.08 -14.65
CA VAL A 26 17.90 29.38 -15.55
C VAL A 26 17.99 28.54 -16.81
N ALA A 27 19.19 28.43 -17.40
CA ALA A 27 19.42 27.54 -18.53
C ALA A 27 19.31 26.06 -18.15
N LEU A 28 19.76 25.69 -16.95
CA LEU A 28 19.61 24.34 -16.41
C LEU A 28 18.13 24.00 -16.21
N LEU A 29 17.35 24.87 -15.55
CA LEU A 29 15.91 24.68 -15.36
C LEU A 29 15.16 24.63 -16.69
N ALA A 30 15.52 25.46 -17.67
CA ALA A 30 14.91 25.43 -19.00
C ALA A 30 15.25 24.11 -19.74
N LYS A 31 16.48 23.61 -19.62
CA LYS A 31 16.86 22.30 -20.15
C LYS A 31 16.18 21.14 -19.41
N LEU A 32 15.99 21.26 -18.10
CA LEU A 32 15.28 20.28 -17.28
C LEU A 32 13.80 20.17 -17.69
N HIS A 33 13.14 21.30 -17.95
CA HIS A 33 11.76 21.32 -18.47
C HIS A 33 11.63 20.68 -19.86
N ASN A 34 12.69 20.65 -20.68
CA ASN A 34 12.66 20.00 -21.99
C ASN A 34 12.65 18.46 -21.92
N PHE A 35 12.83 17.86 -20.73
CA PHE A 35 12.68 16.41 -20.54
C PHE A 35 11.21 15.99 -20.30
N ALA A 36 10.28 16.95 -20.21
CA ALA A 36 8.86 16.71 -20.06
C ALA A 36 8.07 17.38 -21.20
N GLN A 37 6.86 16.92 -21.48
CA GLN A 37 5.96 17.65 -22.38
C GLN A 37 5.52 18.97 -21.76
N PRO A 38 5.28 20.02 -22.56
CA PRO A 38 4.70 21.26 -22.06
C PRO A 38 3.35 21.00 -21.41
N SER A 39 3.27 21.23 -20.10
CA SER A 39 2.05 21.07 -19.32
C SER A 39 1.65 22.39 -18.67
N GLU A 40 0.35 22.56 -18.44
CA GLU A 40 -0.19 23.70 -17.70
C GLU A 40 0.10 23.62 -16.19
N VAL A 41 0.56 22.45 -15.73
CA VAL A 41 0.97 22.17 -14.34
C VAL A 41 2.42 21.67 -14.34
N GLY A 42 3.18 22.06 -13.30
CA GLY A 42 4.50 21.49 -13.03
C GLY A 42 4.40 20.21 -12.22
N GLU A 43 5.51 19.76 -11.63
CA GLU A 43 5.49 18.70 -10.62
C GLU A 43 4.56 19.11 -9.44
N PRO A 44 3.72 18.18 -8.92
CA PRO A 44 2.76 18.50 -7.86
C PRO A 44 3.43 19.09 -6.61
N ILE A 45 2.87 20.18 -6.07
CA ILE A 45 3.41 20.85 -4.87
C ILE A 45 3.37 19.91 -3.65
N GLU A 46 2.37 19.04 -3.59
CA GLU A 46 2.19 18.03 -2.56
C GLU A 46 3.36 17.03 -2.53
N LEU A 47 3.83 16.60 -3.70
CA LEU A 47 4.98 15.70 -3.85
C LEU A 47 6.29 16.43 -3.56
N LEU A 48 6.44 17.67 -4.02
CA LEU A 48 7.60 18.50 -3.68
C LEU A 48 7.72 18.72 -2.17
N ARG A 49 6.60 19.01 -1.49
CA ARG A 49 6.58 19.15 -0.02
C ARG A 49 6.97 17.85 0.68
N ALA A 50 6.44 16.72 0.21
CA ALA A 50 6.78 15.41 0.75
C ALA A 50 8.28 15.10 0.59
N GLY A 51 8.82 15.31 -0.61
CA GLY A 51 10.24 15.12 -0.90
C GLY A 51 11.14 16.04 -0.08
N VAL A 52 10.75 17.30 0.13
CA VAL A 52 11.51 18.25 0.97
C VAL A 52 11.54 17.81 2.44
N VAL A 53 10.41 17.38 3.01
CA VAL A 53 10.37 16.87 4.41
C VAL A 53 11.24 15.63 4.56
N PHE A 54 11.15 14.70 3.60
CA PHE A 54 11.94 13.48 3.58
C PHE A 54 13.45 13.76 3.50
N HIS A 55 13.89 14.63 2.57
CA HIS A 55 15.30 15.02 2.48
C HIS A 55 15.76 15.89 3.64
N ALA A 56 14.89 16.69 4.27
CA ALA A 56 15.22 17.42 5.48
C ALA A 56 15.55 16.47 6.65
N ARG A 57 14.74 15.41 6.85
CA ARG A 57 15.10 14.32 7.77
C ARG A 57 16.39 13.63 7.33
N GLY A 58 16.56 13.37 6.04
CA GLY A 58 17.78 12.79 5.51
C GLY A 58 19.05 13.62 5.80
N LEU A 59 18.94 14.96 5.84
CA LEU A 59 20.01 15.85 6.28
C LEU A 59 20.30 15.69 7.78
N ILE A 60 19.25 15.63 8.62
CA ILE A 60 19.40 15.39 10.07
C ILE A 60 20.08 14.04 10.30
N ASN A 61 19.60 12.98 9.66
CA ASN A 61 20.16 11.64 9.68
C ASN A 61 21.66 11.66 9.32
N SER A 62 22.05 12.40 8.27
CA SER A 62 23.45 12.52 7.88
C SER A 62 24.32 13.17 8.95
N ARG A 63 23.79 14.12 9.71
CA ARG A 63 24.52 14.83 10.79
C ARG A 63 24.58 14.07 12.10
N VAL A 64 23.60 13.22 12.38
CA VAL A 64 23.51 12.53 13.66
C VAL A 64 24.11 11.13 13.58
N ILE A 65 23.62 10.29 12.66
CA ILE A 65 23.89 8.85 12.69
C ILE A 65 25.37 8.53 12.46
N GLN A 66 25.97 9.13 11.42
CA GLN A 66 27.34 8.77 11.01
C GLN A 66 28.41 9.08 12.06
N HIS A 67 28.12 9.95 13.03
CA HIS A 67 29.03 10.34 14.10
C HIS A 67 28.74 9.59 15.42
N ASN A 68 27.69 8.77 15.44
CA ASN A 68 27.16 8.11 16.64
C ASN A 68 26.82 6.64 16.32
N LEU A 69 27.67 5.93 15.56
CA LEU A 69 27.43 4.55 15.13
C LEU A 69 27.51 3.52 16.28
N ASP A 70 27.98 3.94 17.44
CA ASP A 70 27.96 3.19 18.69
C ASP A 70 26.58 3.15 19.37
N TRP A 71 25.65 4.03 18.97
CA TRP A 71 24.26 4.04 19.45
C TRP A 71 23.46 2.87 18.88
N VAL A 72 22.39 2.47 19.57
CA VAL A 72 21.47 1.41 19.10
C VAL A 72 20.48 1.98 18.09
N TRP A 73 20.69 1.75 16.81
CA TRP A 73 19.85 2.30 15.76
C TRP A 73 18.76 1.31 15.29
N PRO A 74 17.70 1.76 14.59
CA PRO A 74 16.74 0.89 13.94
C PRO A 74 17.43 0.00 12.91
N TYR A 75 16.78 -1.12 12.57
CA TYR A 75 17.36 -2.16 11.74
C TYR A 75 17.97 -1.65 10.43
N TRP A 76 17.27 -0.78 9.69
CA TRP A 76 17.76 -0.27 8.41
C TRP A 76 19.08 0.49 8.52
N ILE A 77 19.33 1.20 9.63
CA ILE A 77 20.59 1.93 9.86
C ILE A 77 21.71 0.92 10.13
N GLU A 78 21.47 -0.05 11.01
CA GLU A 78 22.45 -1.09 11.34
C GLU A 78 22.88 -1.86 10.08
N ARG A 79 21.98 -2.04 9.10
CA ARG A 79 22.30 -2.66 7.80
C ARG A 79 22.99 -1.71 6.82
N GLN A 80 22.41 -0.54 6.54
CA GLN A 80 22.95 0.37 5.51
C GLN A 80 24.32 0.97 5.86
N PHE A 81 24.70 0.96 7.14
CA PHE A 81 25.98 1.50 7.61
C PHE A 81 27.06 0.42 7.84
N ASP A 82 26.71 -0.87 7.83
CA ASP A 82 27.66 -1.98 7.95
C ASP A 82 28.31 -2.30 6.59
N PRO A 83 29.64 -2.13 6.42
CA PRO A 83 30.32 -2.41 5.16
C PRO A 83 30.30 -3.88 4.72
N ASN A 84 29.91 -4.81 5.61
CA ASN A 84 29.80 -6.23 5.28
C ASN A 84 28.38 -6.64 4.87
N ASP A 85 27.40 -5.74 5.02
CA ASP A 85 26.01 -6.04 4.67
C ASP A 85 25.73 -5.77 3.19
N GLU A 86 24.87 -6.58 2.58
CA GLU A 86 24.42 -6.38 1.19
C GLU A 86 23.64 -5.06 0.99
N SER A 87 23.09 -4.51 2.07
CA SER A 87 22.35 -3.23 2.06
C SER A 87 23.26 -2.02 2.22
N PHE A 88 24.58 -2.21 2.33
CA PHE A 88 25.52 -1.11 2.56
C PHE A 88 25.42 -0.02 1.49
N ILE A 89 25.29 1.24 1.93
CA ILE A 89 25.24 2.41 1.03
C ILE A 89 26.43 3.34 1.29
N PRO A 90 27.33 3.55 0.30
CA PRO A 90 28.42 4.51 0.41
C PRO A 90 27.94 5.95 0.60
N ARG A 91 28.59 6.69 1.50
CA ARG A 91 28.13 8.02 1.96
C ARG A 91 28.79 9.23 1.25
N ALA A 92 29.86 9.01 0.49
CA ALA A 92 30.79 10.09 0.08
C ALA A 92 30.14 11.26 -0.68
N PHE A 93 29.20 10.98 -1.58
CA PHE A 93 28.50 12.00 -2.38
C PHE A 93 27.01 12.13 -2.04
N SER A 94 26.52 11.35 -1.08
CA SER A 94 25.12 11.44 -0.66
C SER A 94 24.96 12.60 0.33
N LEU A 95 24.20 13.62 -0.06
CA LEU A 95 23.90 14.75 0.82
C LEU A 95 22.94 14.35 1.96
N THR A 96 22.13 13.31 1.76
CA THR A 96 21.07 12.90 2.70
C THR A 96 21.08 11.41 2.94
N HIS A 97 20.97 10.98 4.20
CA HIS A 97 20.87 9.56 4.56
C HIS A 97 19.41 9.21 4.85
N ILE A 98 18.83 8.38 3.99
CA ILE A 98 17.43 7.98 4.04
C ILE A 98 17.34 6.45 4.06
N ASN A 99 16.22 5.93 4.56
CA ASN A 99 15.96 4.51 4.54
C ASN A 99 15.64 4.08 3.10
N LEU A 100 16.57 3.36 2.47
CA LEU A 100 16.51 2.87 1.08
C LEU A 100 16.41 1.34 1.01
N THR A 101 16.46 0.66 2.15
CA THR A 101 16.41 -0.81 2.28
C THR A 101 15.74 -1.20 3.59
N HIS A 102 14.98 -2.29 3.61
CA HIS A 102 14.27 -2.77 4.80
C HIS A 102 13.16 -1.84 5.31
N ARG A 103 12.53 -1.08 4.41
CA ARG A 103 11.27 -0.36 4.68
C ARG A 103 10.11 -1.37 4.81
N ASN A 104 10.09 -2.20 5.85
CA ASN A 104 9.13 -3.30 6.03
C ASN A 104 8.34 -3.15 7.35
N TRP A 105 8.05 -1.91 7.77
CA TRP A 105 7.21 -1.69 8.94
C TRP A 105 5.76 -2.11 8.68
N THR A 106 5.09 -2.60 9.71
CA THR A 106 3.70 -3.03 9.65
C THR A 106 2.86 -2.25 10.65
N ALA A 107 1.72 -1.74 10.19
CA ALA A 107 0.73 -1.10 11.05
C ALA A 107 0.05 -2.11 11.98
N ILE A 108 -0.15 -1.68 13.23
CA ILE A 108 -1.12 -2.27 14.15
C ILE A 108 -2.16 -1.19 14.48
N GLY A 109 -3.34 -1.60 14.90
CA GLY A 109 -4.38 -0.66 15.31
C GLY A 109 -5.69 -1.33 15.62
N TYR A 110 -6.72 -0.51 15.65
CA TYR A 110 -8.06 -0.92 16.04
C TYR A 110 -9.05 -0.45 14.98
N PRO A 111 -10.05 -1.27 14.56
CA PRO A 111 -11.00 -0.86 13.54
C PRO A 111 -11.68 0.46 13.89
N ASP A 112 -11.81 1.35 12.91
CA ASP A 112 -12.35 2.71 13.05
C ASP A 112 -11.54 3.68 13.95
N CYS A 113 -10.36 3.27 14.43
CA CYS A 113 -9.41 4.16 15.09
C CYS A 113 -8.45 4.78 14.05
N PRO A 114 -8.30 6.11 13.98
CA PRO A 114 -7.43 6.75 12.99
C PRO A 114 -5.93 6.62 13.33
N GLU A 115 -5.57 6.35 14.58
CA GLU A 115 -4.18 6.13 15.00
C GLU A 115 -3.65 4.77 14.50
N LEU A 116 -2.47 4.80 13.87
CA LEU A 116 -1.82 3.66 13.24
C LEU A 116 -0.38 3.53 13.75
N PRO A 117 -0.16 3.01 14.97
CA PRO A 117 1.17 2.62 15.40
C PRO A 117 1.81 1.65 14.41
N ILE A 118 3.13 1.70 14.27
CA ILE A 118 3.87 0.81 13.37
C ILE A 118 4.96 0.05 14.13
N VAL A 119 5.23 -1.18 13.68
CA VAL A 119 6.29 -2.05 14.20
C VAL A 119 7.26 -2.34 13.07
N ASP A 120 8.55 -2.10 13.29
CA ASP A 120 9.60 -2.42 12.31
C ASP A 120 9.92 -3.94 12.27
N PRO A 121 10.75 -4.41 11.32
CA PRO A 121 11.08 -5.84 11.19
C PRO A 121 11.74 -6.48 12.42
N ARG A 122 12.28 -5.68 13.35
CA ARG A 122 12.97 -6.14 14.56
C ARG A 122 12.19 -5.83 15.84
N GLY A 123 10.96 -5.34 15.72
CA GLY A 123 10.04 -5.10 16.82
C GLY A 123 10.07 -3.67 17.38
N LEU A 124 10.83 -2.74 16.78
CA LEU A 124 10.81 -1.34 17.19
C LEU A 124 9.39 -0.79 17.03
N LEU A 125 8.75 -0.40 18.13
CA LEU A 125 7.38 0.10 18.12
C LEU A 125 7.39 1.62 18.06
N THR A 126 6.76 2.21 17.04
CA THR A 126 6.51 3.65 16.93
C THR A 126 5.03 3.94 17.20
N PRO A 127 4.65 4.43 18.40
CA PRO A 127 3.25 4.61 18.78
C PRO A 127 2.50 5.69 17.99
N PHE A 128 3.20 6.73 17.58
CA PHE A 128 2.59 7.91 16.96
C PHE A 128 3.21 8.21 15.59
N LEU A 129 2.40 8.76 14.69
CA LEU A 129 2.86 9.21 13.39
C LEU A 129 4.02 10.19 13.54
N ASP A 130 5.09 9.96 12.78
CA ASP A 130 6.27 10.81 12.71
C ASP A 130 6.93 11.12 14.06
N SER A 131 6.93 10.15 14.98
CA SER A 131 7.38 10.34 16.36
C SER A 131 8.46 9.35 16.79
N TRP A 132 8.84 9.40 18.07
CA TRP A 132 9.80 8.51 18.71
C TRP A 132 9.28 7.07 18.84
N SER A 133 10.18 6.15 19.20
CA SER A 133 9.89 4.72 19.31
C SER A 133 10.26 4.13 20.67
N LEU A 134 9.70 2.96 20.96
CA LEU A 134 10.05 2.08 22.07
C LEU A 134 10.75 0.84 21.54
N ASP A 135 11.81 0.44 22.23
CA ASP A 135 12.56 -0.77 21.93
C ASP A 135 12.72 -1.63 23.19
N GLY A 136 13.02 -2.91 23.00
CA GLY A 136 13.27 -3.87 24.07
C GLY A 136 14.54 -4.66 23.81
N TRP A 137 15.37 -4.87 24.83
CA TRP A 137 16.56 -5.72 24.70
C TRP A 137 16.91 -6.45 26.01
N ILE A 138 17.86 -7.38 25.93
CA ILE A 138 18.38 -8.09 27.10
C ILE A 138 19.82 -7.64 27.34
N MET A 139 20.09 -7.24 28.59
CA MET A 139 21.42 -6.91 29.09
C MET A 139 21.81 -7.94 30.16
N PRO A 140 22.67 -8.94 29.85
CA PRO A 140 23.17 -9.87 30.85
C PRO A 140 24.11 -9.13 31.83
N GLU A 141 24.34 -9.70 33.02
CA GLU A 141 25.34 -9.17 33.96
C GLU A 141 26.78 -9.26 33.38
N GLN A 142 27.03 -10.24 32.51
CA GLN A 142 28.31 -10.43 31.83
C GLN A 142 28.07 -10.81 30.37
N GLY A 143 28.89 -10.25 29.47
CA GLY A 143 28.82 -10.52 28.03
C GLY A 143 28.03 -9.46 27.25
N ASP A 144 27.75 -9.77 25.99
CA ASP A 144 27.11 -8.83 25.07
C ASP A 144 25.59 -8.80 25.23
N CYS A 145 24.99 -7.63 25.01
CA CYS A 145 23.54 -7.51 24.94
C CYS A 145 22.94 -8.22 23.71
N LEU A 146 21.70 -8.68 23.85
CA LEU A 146 20.83 -9.03 22.72
C LEU A 146 20.07 -7.78 22.30
N LEU A 147 20.56 -7.09 21.25
CA LEU A 147 19.90 -5.95 20.64
C LEU A 147 19.15 -6.42 19.38
N PRO A 148 17.82 -6.27 19.27
CA PRO A 148 17.05 -6.81 18.14
C PRO A 148 17.53 -6.32 16.77
N SER A 149 17.91 -5.04 16.65
CA SER A 149 18.39 -4.46 15.39
C SER A 149 19.72 -5.03 14.91
N ARG A 150 20.49 -5.65 15.80
CA ARG A 150 21.81 -6.27 15.52
C ARG A 150 21.77 -7.80 15.63
N ALA A 151 20.61 -8.41 15.84
CA ALA A 151 20.47 -9.85 15.98
C ALA A 151 20.38 -10.53 14.61
N ASP A 152 21.19 -11.57 14.41
CA ASP A 152 21.15 -12.38 13.19
C ASP A 152 19.91 -13.28 13.14
N ASP A 153 19.50 -13.83 14.29
CA ASP A 153 18.30 -14.65 14.43
C ASP A 153 17.14 -13.81 14.99
N SER A 154 16.24 -13.41 14.11
CA SER A 154 14.98 -12.79 14.51
C SER A 154 13.87 -13.09 13.52
N GLN A 155 12.71 -13.46 14.07
CA GLN A 155 11.52 -13.90 13.35
C GLN A 155 10.33 -13.05 13.76
N GLN A 156 9.57 -12.59 12.78
CA GLN A 156 8.36 -11.79 13.01
C GLN A 156 7.15 -12.52 12.42
N GLN A 157 6.00 -12.40 13.09
CA GLN A 157 4.74 -12.94 12.60
C GLN A 157 3.58 -12.04 13.02
N MET A 158 2.53 -12.02 12.20
CA MET A 158 1.28 -11.34 12.50
C MET A 158 0.20 -12.35 12.89
N THR A 159 -0.50 -12.11 13.99
CA THR A 159 -1.75 -12.80 14.30
C THR A 159 -2.88 -12.05 13.61
N VAL A 160 -3.60 -12.73 12.72
CA VAL A 160 -4.68 -12.14 11.91
C VAL A 160 -6.07 -12.35 12.49
N ALA A 161 -6.29 -13.42 13.28
CA ALA A 161 -7.60 -13.74 13.83
C ALA A 161 -7.83 -13.05 15.18
N GLY A 162 -8.99 -12.40 15.35
CA GLY A 162 -9.31 -11.65 16.56
C GLY A 162 -8.43 -10.41 16.70
N ASP A 163 -7.84 -10.20 17.88
CA ASP A 163 -6.99 -9.04 18.14
C ASP A 163 -5.68 -9.11 17.35
N VAL A 164 -5.63 -8.28 16.30
CA VAL A 164 -4.46 -8.16 15.44
C VAL A 164 -3.24 -7.73 16.25
N SER A 165 -2.18 -8.54 16.15
CA SER A 165 -0.94 -8.30 16.88
C SER A 165 0.27 -8.77 16.09
N ILE A 166 1.42 -8.15 16.36
CA ILE A 166 2.70 -8.55 15.78
C ILE A 166 3.56 -9.10 16.90
N THR A 167 4.17 -10.26 16.68
CA THR A 167 5.15 -10.84 17.60
C THR A 167 6.49 -10.96 16.89
N THR A 168 7.53 -10.37 17.47
CA THR A 168 8.92 -10.50 17.02
C THR A 168 9.70 -11.28 18.09
N THR A 169 10.37 -12.36 17.69
CA THR A 169 11.27 -13.12 18.57
C THR A 169 12.69 -12.97 18.07
N SER A 170 13.59 -12.51 18.93
CA SER A 170 15.02 -12.34 18.65
C SER A 170 15.85 -13.23 19.57
N ARG A 171 16.92 -13.82 19.05
CA ARG A 171 17.77 -14.77 19.79
C ARG A 171 19.25 -14.44 19.60
N LYS A 172 20.04 -14.60 20.66
CA LYS A 172 21.50 -14.44 20.66
C LYS A 172 22.07 -15.13 21.90
N GLN A 173 23.05 -16.03 21.72
CA GLN A 173 23.88 -16.58 22.81
C GLN A 173 23.09 -16.92 24.10
N GLY A 174 22.16 -17.89 24.04
CA GLY A 174 21.37 -18.30 25.22
C GLY A 174 20.22 -17.35 25.62
N MET A 175 20.19 -16.12 25.07
CA MET A 175 19.13 -15.15 25.29
C MET A 175 18.00 -15.27 24.25
N ILE A 176 16.77 -15.07 24.72
CA ILE A 176 15.55 -15.08 23.91
C ILE A 176 14.70 -13.88 24.34
N LEU A 177 14.40 -12.99 23.40
CA LEU A 177 13.48 -11.89 23.60
C LEU A 177 12.26 -12.07 22.69
N GLN A 178 11.06 -12.00 23.27
CA GLN A 178 9.80 -11.93 22.55
C GLN A 178 9.17 -10.56 22.79
N ASN A 179 8.88 -9.85 21.71
CA ASN A 179 8.20 -8.57 21.72
C ASN A 179 6.86 -8.72 20.99
N LYS A 180 5.75 -8.57 21.72
CA LYS A 180 4.40 -8.59 21.15
C LYS A 180 3.78 -7.20 21.23
N ALA A 181 3.32 -6.64 20.11
CA ALA A 181 2.65 -5.35 20.06
C ALA A 181 1.24 -5.47 19.46
N TRP A 182 0.27 -4.76 20.04
CA TRP A 182 -1.13 -4.72 19.60
C TRP A 182 -1.81 -3.43 20.07
N VAL A 183 -3.00 -3.14 19.56
CA VAL A 183 -3.84 -2.04 20.08
C VAL A 183 -5.08 -2.63 20.74
N ALA A 184 -5.41 -2.13 21.92
CA ALA A 184 -6.57 -2.53 22.70
C ALA A 184 -7.39 -1.30 23.11
N LEU A 185 -8.64 -1.54 23.53
CA LEU A 185 -9.51 -0.51 24.05
C LEU A 185 -9.59 -0.63 25.58
N GLU A 186 -9.05 0.34 26.31
CA GLU A 186 -9.10 0.38 27.78
C GLU A 186 -10.01 1.52 28.24
N ASN A 187 -11.14 1.17 28.88
CA ASN A 187 -12.16 2.15 29.31
C ASN A 187 -12.59 3.10 28.17
N GLY A 188 -12.68 2.57 26.94
CA GLY A 188 -13.01 3.34 25.74
C GLY A 188 -11.83 4.14 25.15
N VAL A 189 -10.64 4.11 25.75
CA VAL A 189 -9.45 4.77 25.20
C VAL A 189 -8.65 3.75 24.37
N PRO A 190 -8.36 4.01 23.09
CA PRO A 190 -7.44 3.18 22.33
C PRO A 190 -6.03 3.35 22.90
N VAL A 191 -5.40 2.23 23.27
CA VAL A 191 -4.03 2.18 23.80
C VAL A 191 -3.22 1.20 22.97
N VAL A 192 -1.99 1.57 22.63
CA VAL A 192 -1.03 0.60 22.11
C VAL A 192 -0.35 -0.10 23.27
N LYS A 193 -0.28 -1.42 23.15
CA LYS A 193 0.32 -2.34 24.10
C LYS A 193 1.58 -2.93 23.51
N MET A 194 2.60 -3.07 24.33
CA MET A 194 3.83 -3.76 24.01
C MET A 194 4.20 -4.67 25.17
N ARG A 195 4.28 -5.98 24.93
CA ARG A 195 4.69 -6.96 25.91
C ARG A 195 6.07 -7.49 25.55
N LEU A 196 7.01 -7.27 26.46
CA LEU A 196 8.35 -7.83 26.37
C LEU A 196 8.46 -9.02 27.29
N LYS A 197 8.85 -10.17 26.75
CA LYS A 197 9.10 -11.39 27.49
C LYS A 197 10.51 -11.88 27.17
N ALA A 198 11.34 -12.02 28.20
CA ALA A 198 12.75 -12.32 28.05
C ALA A 198 13.18 -13.50 28.91
N LYS A 199 14.13 -14.29 28.38
CA LYS A 199 14.84 -15.34 29.10
C LYS A 199 16.31 -15.31 28.70
N ALA A 200 17.19 -15.54 29.66
CA ALA A 200 18.62 -15.69 29.45
C ALA A 200 19.16 -16.85 30.30
N ASP A 201 20.30 -17.40 29.91
CA ASP A 201 21.05 -18.41 30.64
C ASP A 201 21.88 -17.84 31.80
N THR A 202 22.08 -16.52 31.82
CA THR A 202 22.67 -15.76 32.94
C THR A 202 21.65 -14.76 33.50
N ALA A 203 21.81 -14.35 34.77
CA ALA A 203 21.08 -13.22 35.32
C ALA A 203 21.40 -11.91 34.56
N GLY A 204 20.51 -10.93 34.65
CA GLY A 204 20.69 -9.63 34.00
C GLY A 204 19.47 -8.74 34.11
N TYR A 205 19.17 -8.02 33.03
CA TYR A 205 18.03 -7.12 32.93
C TYR A 205 17.32 -7.27 31.58
N LEU A 206 15.98 -7.27 31.64
CA LEU A 206 15.15 -6.88 30.52
C LEU A 206 15.09 -5.35 30.48
N VAL A 207 15.46 -4.76 29.35
CA VAL A 207 15.52 -3.32 29.17
C VAL A 207 14.37 -2.88 28.27
N LEU A 208 13.58 -1.92 28.73
CA LEU A 208 12.69 -1.11 27.90
C LEU A 208 13.40 0.21 27.61
N ALA A 209 13.46 0.61 26.34
CA ALA A 209 14.17 1.82 25.94
C ALA A 209 13.28 2.78 25.15
N LEU A 210 13.38 4.07 25.48
CA LEU A 210 12.78 5.18 24.73
C LEU A 210 13.82 5.75 23.75
N ARG A 211 13.47 5.78 22.46
CA ARG A 211 14.42 6.04 21.36
C ARG A 211 13.99 7.26 20.54
N PRO A 212 14.86 8.27 20.34
CA PRO A 212 14.59 9.45 19.51
C PRO A 212 14.73 9.14 18.01
N GLN A 213 14.09 8.07 17.57
CA GLN A 213 14.17 7.53 16.23
C GLN A 213 12.91 6.76 15.86
N ASN A 214 12.73 6.50 14.57
CA ASN A 214 11.67 5.70 13.98
C ASN A 214 12.17 5.03 12.67
N PRO A 215 11.32 4.30 11.93
CA PRO A 215 11.73 3.63 10.70
C PRO A 215 12.30 4.52 9.59
N GLU A 216 12.24 5.85 9.70
CA GLU A 216 12.87 6.81 8.78
C GLU A 216 14.13 7.48 9.34
N GLY A 217 14.53 7.15 10.57
CA GLY A 217 15.70 7.72 11.25
C GLY A 217 15.30 8.63 12.40
N VAL A 218 15.94 9.78 12.52
CA VAL A 218 15.86 10.63 13.72
C VAL A 218 14.46 11.24 13.91
N SER A 219 13.95 11.14 15.15
CA SER A 219 12.75 11.80 15.63
C SER A 219 12.98 12.34 17.03
N PHE A 220 12.94 13.67 17.19
CA PHE A 220 13.44 14.31 18.40
C PHE A 220 12.62 14.01 19.66
N ILE A 221 13.33 13.88 20.78
CA ILE A 221 12.84 13.88 22.15
C ILE A 221 13.65 14.91 22.93
N HIS A 222 13.00 15.96 23.42
CA HIS A 222 13.67 17.03 24.16
C HIS A 222 13.71 16.76 25.66
N LYS A 223 12.68 16.11 26.19
CA LYS A 223 12.54 15.88 27.61
C LYS A 223 11.89 14.53 27.91
N VAL A 224 12.41 13.88 28.95
CA VAL A 224 11.76 12.72 29.58
C VAL A 224 11.81 12.88 31.10
N ALA A 225 10.74 12.48 31.78
CA ALA A 225 10.70 12.37 33.22
C ALA A 225 10.04 11.06 33.64
N LEU A 226 10.64 10.36 34.59
CA LEU A 226 10.10 9.18 35.27
C LEU A 226 9.36 9.64 36.53
N ASN A 227 8.17 9.09 36.78
CA ASN A 227 7.39 9.40 37.99
C ASN A 227 8.00 8.77 39.26
N GLU A 228 7.49 9.17 40.42
CA GLU A 228 7.95 8.68 41.73
C GLU A 228 7.74 7.17 41.94
N GLN A 229 6.73 6.59 41.28
CA GLN A 229 6.45 5.16 41.34
C GLN A 229 7.37 4.35 40.40
N HIS A 230 8.18 5.01 39.58
CA HIS A 230 9.09 4.41 38.60
C HIS A 230 8.40 3.50 37.56
N ASP A 231 7.12 3.73 37.29
CA ASP A 231 6.28 2.93 36.40
C ASP A 231 5.71 3.73 35.23
N GLN A 232 6.11 5.00 35.05
CA GLN A 232 5.63 5.83 33.96
C GLN A 232 6.66 6.87 33.50
N TRP A 233 6.92 6.92 32.19
CA TRP A 233 7.57 8.07 31.56
C TRP A 233 6.56 9.12 31.08
N LEU A 234 6.90 10.39 31.28
CA LEU A 234 6.32 11.53 30.60
C LEU A 234 7.32 12.08 29.58
N VAL A 235 7.00 11.94 28.29
CA VAL A 235 7.83 12.36 27.16
C VAL A 235 7.32 13.69 26.62
N ASP A 236 8.23 14.66 26.52
CA ASP A 236 7.98 16.04 26.08
C ASP A 236 6.75 16.69 26.75
N ASP A 237 6.57 16.41 28.04
CA ASP A 237 5.47 16.89 28.88
C ASP A 237 4.05 16.58 28.37
N ARG A 238 3.91 15.62 27.43
CA ARG A 238 2.64 15.36 26.73
C ARG A 238 2.27 13.89 26.64
N LYS A 239 3.22 13.01 26.33
CA LYS A 239 2.96 11.60 26.03
C LYS A 239 3.37 10.73 27.20
N ARG A 240 2.50 9.82 27.60
CA ARG A 240 2.72 8.93 28.74
C ARG A 240 3.02 7.52 28.24
N VAL A 241 4.01 6.90 28.84
CA VAL A 241 4.36 5.49 28.64
C VAL A 241 4.29 4.82 30.01
N HIS A 242 3.33 3.92 30.19
CA HIS A 242 3.12 3.20 31.45
C HIS A 242 3.74 1.82 31.38
N PHE A 243 4.33 1.36 32.48
CA PHE A 243 4.88 0.01 32.64
C PHE A 243 4.02 -0.76 33.63
N SER A 244 3.92 -2.08 33.48
CA SER A 244 3.12 -2.95 34.37
C SER A 244 3.69 -3.08 35.78
N GLN A 245 4.95 -2.69 35.98
CA GLN A 245 5.63 -2.73 37.26
C GLN A 245 6.72 -1.64 37.34
N PRO A 246 7.12 -1.21 38.55
CA PRO A 246 8.23 -0.28 38.74
C PRO A 246 9.56 -0.81 38.16
N ALA A 247 10.35 0.05 37.55
CA ALA A 247 11.70 -0.28 37.09
C ALA A 247 12.66 -0.48 38.28
N ASP A 248 13.48 -1.53 38.23
CA ASP A 248 14.53 -1.78 39.24
C ASP A 248 15.69 -0.78 39.12
N ARG A 249 16.00 -0.37 37.89
CA ARG A 249 16.98 0.67 37.57
C ARG A 249 16.48 1.50 36.40
N TYR A 250 16.93 2.75 36.34
CA TYR A 250 16.59 3.65 35.26
C TYR A 250 17.73 4.60 34.94
N HIS A 251 17.88 4.90 33.66
CA HIS A 251 18.93 5.79 33.15
C HIS A 251 18.36 6.70 32.06
N VAL A 252 18.84 7.94 32.03
CA VAL A 252 18.52 8.90 30.98
C VAL A 252 19.82 9.50 30.48
N SER A 253 19.96 9.61 29.16
CA SER A 253 21.13 10.19 28.52
C SER A 253 20.73 11.23 27.48
N ALA A 254 21.51 12.32 27.39
CA ALA A 254 21.34 13.35 26.39
C ALA A 254 22.46 13.25 25.33
N TYR A 255 22.26 13.95 24.19
CA TYR A 255 23.13 13.83 23.01
C TYR A 255 24.64 13.89 23.29
N LYS A 256 25.07 14.81 24.17
CA LYS A 256 26.50 15.03 24.46
C LYS A 256 27.14 13.87 25.22
N GLN A 257 26.36 13.12 25.98
CA GLN A 257 26.80 11.96 26.73
C GLN A 257 26.81 10.70 25.86
N GLY A 258 26.08 10.69 24.73
CA GLY A 258 25.90 9.51 23.89
C GLY A 258 24.65 8.72 24.27
N ASP A 259 24.49 7.54 23.67
CA ASP A 259 23.32 6.69 23.91
C ASP A 259 23.23 6.20 25.35
N VAL A 260 22.01 6.08 25.90
CA VAL A 260 21.78 5.45 27.20
C VAL A 260 22.37 4.03 27.28
N TYR A 261 22.43 3.30 26.17
CA TYR A 261 23.04 1.97 26.06
C TYR A 261 24.49 1.93 26.57
N ILE A 262 25.27 2.99 26.34
CA ILE A 262 26.69 3.07 26.70
C ILE A 262 26.85 3.14 28.24
N HIS A 263 25.85 3.68 28.92
CA HIS A 263 25.92 4.12 30.32
C HIS A 263 25.19 3.20 31.30
N LEU A 264 24.61 2.09 30.81
CA LEU A 264 23.74 1.22 31.62
C LEU A 264 24.48 0.52 32.77
N ALA A 265 25.81 0.40 32.72
CA ALA A 265 26.58 -0.30 33.75
C ALA A 265 27.19 0.66 34.79
N ASP A 266 27.49 1.90 34.41
CA ASP A 266 28.45 2.78 35.09
C ASP A 266 27.91 4.17 35.43
N ALA A 267 26.81 4.62 34.81
CA ALA A 267 26.21 5.90 35.16
C ALA A 267 25.36 5.84 36.45
N GLN A 268 25.25 6.99 37.12
CA GLN A 268 24.27 7.19 38.18
C GLN A 268 22.85 7.12 37.59
N GLN A 269 21.87 6.72 38.40
CA GLN A 269 20.47 6.72 37.96
C GLN A 269 19.94 8.14 37.86
N GLN A 270 19.22 8.46 36.78
CA GLN A 270 18.55 9.76 36.60
C GLN A 270 17.08 9.54 36.26
N THR A 271 16.20 10.25 36.95
CA THR A 271 14.76 10.23 36.68
C THR A 271 14.34 11.22 35.60
N GLU A 272 15.20 12.17 35.23
CA GLU A 272 14.89 13.20 34.23
C GLU A 272 16.06 13.43 33.28
N GLY A 273 15.74 13.87 32.06
CA GLY A 273 16.73 14.38 31.12
C GLY A 273 16.16 15.45 30.22
N LEU A 274 17.01 16.42 29.90
CA LEU A 274 16.73 17.53 29.02
C LEU A 274 17.83 17.61 27.96
N CYS A 275 17.45 17.76 26.70
CA CYS A 275 18.39 17.92 25.59
C CYS A 275 17.92 18.99 24.60
N ASP A 276 18.68 20.07 24.49
CA ASP A 276 18.41 21.15 23.51
C ASP A 276 18.45 20.64 22.06
N VAL A 277 19.28 19.62 21.78
CA VAL A 277 19.37 18.99 20.46
C VAL A 277 18.15 18.10 20.17
N GLY A 278 17.45 17.63 21.19
CA GLY A 278 16.31 16.74 21.04
C GLY A 278 16.68 15.27 20.85
N MET A 279 17.82 14.81 21.40
CA MET A 279 18.23 13.40 21.31
C MET A 279 18.32 12.77 22.71
N VAL A 280 17.29 12.97 23.53
CA VAL A 280 17.18 12.23 24.80
C VAL A 280 16.92 10.75 24.50
N THR A 281 17.65 9.88 25.19
CA THR A 281 17.41 8.44 25.25
C THR A 281 17.16 8.06 26.70
N ALA A 282 16.28 7.09 26.96
CA ALA A 282 16.01 6.60 28.31
C ALA A 282 15.87 5.09 28.34
N ALA A 283 16.19 4.49 29.47
CA ALA A 283 16.09 3.05 29.70
C ALA A 283 15.49 2.76 31.08
N ALA A 284 14.51 1.86 31.11
CA ALA A 284 13.93 1.27 32.32
C ALA A 284 14.30 -0.21 32.34
N LEU A 285 14.94 -0.66 33.42
CA LEU A 285 15.52 -1.98 33.54
C LEU A 285 14.76 -2.79 34.59
N PHE A 286 14.44 -4.03 34.25
CA PHE A 286 13.71 -4.98 35.08
C PHE A 286 14.59 -6.21 35.27
N LYS A 287 14.81 -6.64 36.52
CA LYS A 287 15.66 -7.80 36.81
C LYS A 287 15.19 -9.02 36.03
N LEU A 288 16.12 -9.66 35.35
CA LEU A 288 15.94 -10.89 34.63
C LEU A 288 16.63 -12.02 35.42
N PRO A 289 15.88 -12.94 36.02
CA PRO A 289 16.46 -14.11 36.69
C PRO A 289 17.15 -15.05 35.70
N GLU A 290 18.17 -15.75 36.18
CA GLU A 290 18.85 -16.80 35.43
C GLU A 290 17.89 -17.94 35.08
N ASN A 291 17.88 -18.36 33.82
CA ASN A 291 17.14 -19.53 33.31
C ASN A 291 15.61 -19.49 33.51
N ASP A 292 15.06 -18.33 33.88
CA ASP A 292 13.63 -18.10 34.07
C ASP A 292 13.15 -16.91 33.23
N TRP A 293 11.83 -16.80 33.05
CA TRP A 293 11.23 -15.75 32.24
C TRP A 293 10.95 -14.49 33.06
N GLN A 294 11.31 -13.33 32.51
CA GLN A 294 10.79 -12.04 32.95
C GLN A 294 9.82 -11.49 31.91
N GLU A 295 8.77 -10.82 32.37
CA GLU A 295 7.76 -10.20 31.53
C GLU A 295 7.41 -8.80 32.01
N ILE A 296 7.29 -7.86 31.08
CA ILE A 296 6.66 -6.55 31.33
C ILE A 296 5.67 -6.22 30.22
N GLU A 297 4.61 -5.49 30.59
CA GLU A 297 3.67 -4.90 29.65
C GLU A 297 3.78 -3.38 29.70
N VAL A 298 3.81 -2.77 28.54
CA VAL A 298 3.88 -1.33 28.33
C VAL A 298 2.59 -0.87 27.69
N THR A 299 2.04 0.24 28.19
CA THR A 299 0.78 0.83 27.70
C THR A 299 1.00 2.29 27.35
N VAL A 300 0.66 2.66 26.11
CA VAL A 300 0.75 4.04 25.62
C VAL A 300 -0.62 4.46 25.10
N PRO A 301 -1.30 5.43 25.76
CA PRO A 301 -2.56 5.97 25.26
C PRO A 301 -2.37 6.65 23.90
N LEU A 302 -3.16 6.24 22.91
CA LEU A 302 -3.11 6.81 21.56
C LEU A 302 -3.86 8.14 21.50
N THR A 303 -4.97 8.24 22.24
CA THR A 303 -5.77 9.44 22.41
C THR A 303 -5.78 9.91 23.87
N SER A 304 -6.18 11.16 24.10
CA SER A 304 -6.31 11.73 25.44
C SER A 304 -7.65 11.43 26.12
N ALA A 305 -8.63 10.93 25.37
CA ALA A 305 -9.99 10.73 25.85
C ALA A 305 -10.64 9.51 25.20
N ALA A 306 -11.62 8.94 25.90
CA ALA A 306 -12.40 7.80 25.42
C ALA A 306 -13.09 8.13 24.08
N GLN A 307 -13.15 7.12 23.22
CA GLN A 307 -13.72 7.16 21.88
C GLN A 307 -15.01 6.33 21.88
N PRO A 308 -16.18 6.93 22.20
CA PRO A 308 -17.43 6.19 22.37
C PRO A 308 -17.92 5.48 21.10
N GLN A 309 -17.40 5.86 19.93
CA GLN A 309 -17.70 5.22 18.65
C GLN A 309 -16.98 3.87 18.45
N LEU A 310 -15.92 3.57 19.22
CA LEU A 310 -15.18 2.32 19.10
C LEU A 310 -15.87 1.20 19.89
N GLN A 311 -16.09 0.07 19.23
CA GLN A 311 -16.74 -1.11 19.83
C GLN A 311 -15.68 -2.04 20.42
N ALA A 312 -15.94 -2.70 21.56
CA ALA A 312 -14.95 -3.55 22.24
C ALA A 312 -14.56 -4.84 21.48
N ASP A 313 -15.45 -5.36 20.62
CA ASP A 313 -15.23 -6.57 19.81
C ASP A 313 -15.14 -6.24 18.30
N ALA A 314 -14.58 -5.07 17.96
CA ALA A 314 -14.62 -4.56 16.58
C ALA A 314 -13.94 -5.51 15.58
N TRP A 315 -12.82 -6.15 15.94
CA TRP A 315 -12.10 -7.06 15.04
C TRP A 315 -12.96 -8.26 14.61
N PRO A 316 -13.46 -9.12 15.52
CA PRO A 316 -14.37 -10.20 15.14
C PRO A 316 -15.61 -9.72 14.38
N ALA A 317 -16.21 -8.60 14.79
CA ALA A 317 -17.41 -8.07 14.17
C ALA A 317 -17.19 -7.65 12.71
N GLU A 318 -16.06 -7.04 12.38
CA GLU A 318 -15.70 -6.65 11.02
C GLU A 318 -15.27 -7.86 10.17
N GLN A 319 -14.45 -8.75 10.73
CA GLN A 319 -13.96 -9.95 10.04
C GLN A 319 -15.11 -10.88 9.62
N GLN A 320 -16.14 -11.05 10.45
CA GLN A 320 -17.31 -11.89 10.13
C GLN A 320 -18.15 -11.39 8.96
N LYS A 321 -18.09 -10.09 8.62
CA LYS A 321 -18.79 -9.51 7.48
C LYS A 321 -18.09 -9.81 6.15
N CYS A 322 -16.83 -10.22 6.21
CA CYS A 322 -15.98 -10.29 5.04
C CYS A 322 -16.18 -11.58 4.24
N CYS A 323 -15.99 -11.50 2.92
CA CYS A 323 -15.81 -12.65 2.05
C CYS A 323 -14.63 -13.49 2.52
N GLN A 324 -14.87 -14.77 2.84
CA GLN A 324 -13.86 -15.66 3.41
C GLN A 324 -13.19 -16.53 2.35
N LEU A 325 -11.90 -16.79 2.54
CA LEU A 325 -11.17 -17.83 1.84
C LEU A 325 -10.98 -19.03 2.78
N GLN A 326 -11.17 -20.24 2.26
CA GLN A 326 -10.65 -21.47 2.85
C GLN A 326 -9.90 -22.22 1.77
N CYS A 327 -8.58 -22.36 1.91
CA CYS A 327 -7.75 -23.09 0.96
C CYS A 327 -6.69 -23.94 1.69
N PRO A 328 -6.10 -24.96 1.03
CA PRO A 328 -5.11 -25.83 1.66
C PRO A 328 -3.71 -25.22 1.71
N ASP A 329 -3.51 -24.05 1.10
CA ASP A 329 -2.23 -23.36 1.06
C ASP A 329 -2.15 -22.34 2.21
N PRO A 330 -1.35 -22.61 3.26
CA PRO A 330 -1.34 -21.78 4.46
C PRO A 330 -0.82 -20.37 4.19
N GLN A 331 0.06 -20.18 3.19
CA GLN A 331 0.57 -18.86 2.86
C GLN A 331 -0.52 -18.03 2.17
N TYR A 332 -1.22 -18.59 1.19
CA TYR A 332 -2.32 -17.90 0.52
C TYR A 332 -3.47 -17.57 1.48
N GLN A 333 -3.80 -18.50 2.39
CA GLN A 333 -4.77 -18.27 3.46
C GLN A 333 -4.35 -17.07 4.32
N PHE A 334 -3.13 -17.11 4.86
CA PHE A 334 -2.59 -16.05 5.70
C PHE A 334 -2.56 -14.69 5.00
N LEU A 335 -2.10 -14.63 3.75
CA LEU A 335 -2.01 -13.37 3.00
C LEU A 335 -3.38 -12.79 2.68
N TYR A 336 -4.38 -13.63 2.40
CA TYR A 336 -5.75 -13.16 2.20
C TYR A 336 -6.33 -12.56 3.50
N ASP A 337 -6.15 -13.25 4.63
CA ASP A 337 -6.63 -12.79 5.94
C ASP A 337 -5.89 -11.51 6.39
N ALA A 338 -4.59 -11.42 6.13
CA ALA A 338 -3.79 -10.22 6.38
C ALA A 338 -4.26 -9.04 5.52
N ALA A 339 -4.56 -9.26 4.23
CA ALA A 339 -5.07 -8.21 3.35
C ALA A 339 -6.43 -7.66 3.80
N ILE A 340 -7.35 -8.52 4.28
CA ILE A 340 -8.61 -8.08 4.90
C ILE A 340 -8.35 -7.16 6.09
N ASN A 341 -7.43 -7.54 6.98
CA ASN A 341 -7.09 -6.72 8.14
C ASN A 341 -6.49 -5.38 7.75
N SER A 342 -5.62 -5.35 6.73
CA SER A 342 -5.04 -4.13 6.18
C SER A 342 -6.12 -3.18 5.66
N LEU A 343 -7.10 -3.69 4.94
CA LEU A 343 -8.24 -2.90 4.44
C LEU A 343 -9.08 -2.33 5.59
N ILE A 344 -9.42 -3.13 6.61
CA ILE A 344 -10.20 -2.66 7.78
C ILE A 344 -9.44 -1.55 8.50
N LEU A 345 -8.15 -1.78 8.77
CA LEU A 345 -7.31 -0.88 9.55
C LEU A 345 -7.11 0.47 8.87
N HIS A 346 -6.92 0.48 7.55
CA HIS A 346 -6.62 1.70 6.79
C HIS A 346 -7.86 2.35 6.17
N SER A 347 -9.06 1.95 6.61
CA SER A 347 -10.33 2.57 6.18
C SER A 347 -11.23 2.99 7.36
N PRO A 348 -10.74 3.77 8.35
CA PRO A 348 -11.58 4.22 9.46
C PRO A 348 -12.72 5.13 8.94
N GLU A 349 -12.42 6.39 8.63
CA GLU A 349 -13.35 7.34 8.00
C GLU A 349 -13.08 7.50 6.51
N ASP A 350 -11.80 7.70 6.16
CA ASP A 350 -11.28 7.76 4.80
C ASP A 350 -10.35 6.55 4.56
N VAL A 351 -9.85 6.39 3.33
CA VAL A 351 -8.90 5.33 2.98
C VAL A 351 -7.48 5.88 2.87
N TYR A 352 -6.51 5.14 3.40
CA TYR A 352 -5.09 5.51 3.38
C TYR A 352 -4.26 4.43 2.67
N PRO A 353 -3.39 4.79 1.71
CA PRO A 353 -2.52 3.83 1.03
C PRO A 353 -1.44 3.22 1.92
N GLY A 354 -1.15 3.83 3.07
CA GLY A 354 -0.23 3.28 4.05
C GLY A 354 -0.27 4.02 5.39
N PRO A 355 0.39 3.48 6.41
CA PRO A 355 0.25 3.97 7.79
C PRO A 355 1.15 5.17 8.12
N TYR A 356 2.12 5.50 7.27
CA TYR A 356 3.16 6.45 7.61
C TYR A 356 3.40 7.48 6.50
N THR A 357 4.25 7.20 5.52
CA THR A 357 4.55 8.11 4.40
C THR A 357 3.28 8.43 3.62
N TYR A 358 2.39 7.45 3.49
CA TYR A 358 1.13 7.56 2.76
C TYR A 358 -0.10 7.64 3.65
N LYS A 359 0.05 8.13 4.89
CA LYS A 359 -1.10 8.48 5.74
C LYS A 359 -1.79 9.78 5.30
N ARG A 360 -2.24 9.83 4.05
CA ARG A 360 -3.01 10.93 3.43
C ARG A 360 -3.79 10.38 2.22
N PHE A 361 -4.61 11.22 1.61
CA PHE A 361 -5.57 10.81 0.59
C PHE A 361 -5.06 10.95 -0.86
N TRP A 362 -5.33 9.96 -1.70
CA TRP A 362 -5.18 9.96 -3.16
C TRP A 362 -6.39 9.30 -3.82
N PHE A 363 -6.89 9.89 -4.91
CA PHE A 363 -8.04 9.31 -5.62
C PHE A 363 -7.72 7.96 -6.28
N ARG A 364 -6.51 7.83 -6.83
CA ARG A 364 -6.01 6.60 -7.48
C ARG A 364 -6.06 5.42 -6.53
N ASP A 365 -5.32 5.49 -5.43
CA ASP A 365 -5.33 4.45 -4.41
C ASP A 365 -6.73 4.23 -3.82
N ALA A 366 -7.48 5.31 -3.57
CA ALA A 366 -8.82 5.20 -3.00
C ALA A 366 -9.77 4.40 -3.90
N ALA A 367 -9.69 4.54 -5.22
CA ALA A 367 -10.55 3.78 -6.13
C ALA A 367 -10.30 2.28 -6.02
N PHE A 368 -9.04 1.84 -5.98
CA PHE A 368 -8.67 0.42 -5.82
C PHE A 368 -9.01 -0.11 -4.42
N ILE A 369 -8.67 0.63 -3.37
CA ILE A 369 -8.94 0.24 -1.97
C ILE A 369 -10.46 0.14 -1.73
N ILE A 370 -11.25 1.11 -2.18
CA ILE A 370 -12.71 1.08 -2.06
C ILE A 370 -13.31 -0.07 -2.88
N HIS A 371 -12.75 -0.37 -4.07
CA HIS A 371 -13.20 -1.52 -4.85
C HIS A 371 -12.95 -2.83 -4.10
N ALA A 372 -11.79 -2.97 -3.47
CA ALA A 372 -11.46 -4.12 -2.63
C ALA A 372 -12.37 -4.21 -1.40
N LEU A 373 -12.67 -3.10 -0.71
CA LEU A 373 -13.65 -3.06 0.38
C LEU A 373 -15.03 -3.57 -0.08
N LEU A 374 -15.52 -3.12 -1.24
CA LEU A 374 -16.78 -3.59 -1.80
C LEU A 374 -16.75 -5.08 -2.13
N CYS A 375 -15.67 -5.54 -2.77
CA CYS A 375 -15.47 -6.95 -3.12
C CYS A 375 -15.23 -7.86 -1.91
N ALA A 376 -14.79 -7.30 -0.78
CA ALA A 376 -14.67 -7.99 0.49
C ALA A 376 -15.99 -8.04 1.27
N GLY A 377 -17.02 -7.28 0.89
CA GLY A 377 -18.29 -7.18 1.63
C GLY A 377 -18.34 -6.05 2.67
N LEU A 378 -17.26 -5.25 2.80
CA LEU A 378 -17.16 -4.09 3.70
C LEU A 378 -17.87 -2.85 3.11
N THR A 379 -19.14 -3.03 2.75
CA THR A 379 -19.95 -2.06 2.01
C THR A 379 -20.10 -0.73 2.74
N ASP A 380 -20.33 -0.75 4.05
CA ASP A 380 -20.58 0.48 4.80
C ASP A 380 -19.28 1.30 4.99
N ARG A 381 -18.10 0.65 5.11
CA ARG A 381 -16.80 1.33 5.06
C ARG A 381 -16.58 2.01 3.71
N ALA A 382 -16.81 1.28 2.62
CA ALA A 382 -16.73 1.84 1.28
C ALA A 382 -17.67 3.04 1.10
N ALA A 383 -18.91 2.96 1.59
CA ALA A 383 -19.87 4.06 1.53
C ALA A 383 -19.40 5.31 2.30
N ARG A 384 -18.85 5.12 3.52
CA ARG A 384 -18.29 6.22 4.32
C ARG A 384 -17.13 6.91 3.61
N ALA A 385 -16.18 6.15 3.04
CA ALA A 385 -15.06 6.72 2.30
C ALA A 385 -15.53 7.51 1.07
N LEU A 386 -16.48 6.97 0.30
CA LEU A 386 -17.06 7.67 -0.87
C LEU A 386 -17.71 9.00 -0.49
N GLN A 387 -18.38 9.09 0.67
CA GLN A 387 -19.01 10.33 1.13
C GLN A 387 -18.02 11.48 1.36
N GLN A 388 -16.73 11.21 1.46
CA GLN A 388 -15.69 12.22 1.62
C GLN A 388 -15.30 12.90 0.29
N PHE A 389 -15.60 12.30 -0.86
CA PHE A 389 -15.11 12.77 -2.16
C PHE A 389 -15.67 14.13 -2.60
N PRO A 390 -16.97 14.47 -2.41
CA PRO A 390 -17.52 15.73 -2.90
C PRO A 390 -16.79 16.97 -2.36
N ALA A 391 -16.29 16.91 -1.11
CA ALA A 391 -15.52 17.99 -0.49
C ALA A 391 -14.17 18.28 -1.19
N ARG A 392 -13.68 17.33 -2.01
CA ARG A 392 -12.42 17.41 -2.76
C ARG A 392 -12.65 17.78 -4.24
N GLN A 393 -13.89 18.09 -4.63
CA GLN A 393 -14.20 18.56 -5.98
C GLN A 393 -14.08 20.08 -6.08
N THR A 394 -13.29 20.56 -7.04
CA THR A 394 -13.22 21.98 -7.39
C THR A 394 -14.53 22.48 -7.98
N LEU A 395 -14.72 23.80 -8.00
CA LEU A 395 -15.92 24.43 -8.58
C LEU A 395 -16.19 24.02 -10.03
N LEU A 396 -15.12 23.77 -10.81
CA LEU A 396 -15.14 23.38 -12.22
C LEU A 396 -15.34 21.88 -12.44
N GLY A 397 -15.42 21.07 -11.39
CA GLY A 397 -15.71 19.64 -11.49
C GLY A 397 -14.50 18.71 -11.42
N TYR A 398 -13.28 19.23 -11.28
CA TYR A 398 -12.09 18.42 -11.06
C TYR A 398 -12.08 17.86 -9.63
N PHE A 399 -12.02 16.55 -9.47
CA PHE A 399 -11.74 15.88 -8.20
C PHE A 399 -10.24 15.90 -7.97
N ARG A 400 -9.78 16.68 -6.98
CA ARG A 400 -8.37 17.00 -6.81
C ARG A 400 -7.84 16.53 -5.46
N SER A 401 -6.98 15.51 -5.49
CA SER A 401 -6.06 15.17 -4.39
C SER A 401 -4.70 15.83 -4.60
N GLN A 402 -4.15 15.72 -5.81
CA GLN A 402 -2.93 16.38 -6.26
C GLN A 402 -3.19 17.11 -7.58
N GLU A 403 -2.46 18.18 -7.85
CA GLU A 403 -2.61 18.93 -9.10
C GLU A 403 -1.94 18.17 -10.25
N GLY A 404 -2.68 17.87 -11.34
CA GLY A 404 -2.11 17.23 -12.54
C GLY A 404 -2.38 15.73 -12.68
N GLU A 405 -3.20 15.15 -11.80
CA GLU A 405 -3.71 13.78 -11.90
C GLU A 405 -5.03 13.78 -12.68
N TRP A 406 -5.00 13.47 -13.98
CA TRP A 406 -6.19 13.59 -14.84
C TRP A 406 -7.09 12.34 -14.83
N ASP A 407 -6.55 11.21 -14.40
CA ASP A 407 -7.23 9.94 -14.09
C ASP A 407 -8.32 10.06 -13.01
N ALA A 408 -8.09 10.89 -11.99
CA ALA A 408 -8.93 10.99 -10.79
C ALA A 408 -10.44 11.13 -11.06
N ASN A 409 -10.85 11.96 -12.03
CA ASN A 409 -12.26 12.11 -12.39
C ASN A 409 -12.85 10.81 -12.96
N GLY A 410 -12.06 10.10 -13.78
CA GLY A 410 -12.44 8.81 -14.34
C GLY A 410 -12.65 7.76 -13.28
N GLU A 411 -11.68 7.64 -12.37
CA GLU A 411 -11.67 6.72 -11.24
C GLU A 411 -12.85 6.94 -10.29
N VAL A 412 -13.14 8.19 -9.92
CA VAL A 412 -14.27 8.55 -9.05
C VAL A 412 -15.61 8.12 -9.65
N LEU A 413 -15.83 8.42 -10.93
CA LEU A 413 -17.07 8.03 -11.62
C LEU A 413 -17.19 6.50 -11.72
N TRP A 414 -16.08 5.83 -12.03
CA TRP A 414 -16.01 4.38 -12.12
C TRP A 414 -16.32 3.70 -10.77
N ILE A 415 -15.70 4.14 -9.67
CA ILE A 415 -15.92 3.50 -8.36
C ILE A 415 -17.33 3.76 -7.83
N LEU A 416 -17.94 4.91 -8.12
CA LEU A 416 -19.35 5.17 -7.80
C LEU A 416 -20.30 4.26 -8.57
N LYS A 417 -20.03 4.00 -9.86
CA LYS A 417 -20.75 2.97 -10.63
C LYS A 417 -20.60 1.60 -9.98
N ARG A 418 -19.38 1.20 -9.61
CA ARG A 418 -19.15 -0.08 -8.93
C ARG A 418 -19.90 -0.18 -7.61
N TYR A 419 -19.91 0.88 -6.78
CA TYR A 419 -20.71 0.93 -5.56
C TYR A 419 -22.19 0.64 -5.83
N VAL A 420 -22.81 1.31 -6.80
CA VAL A 420 -24.22 1.08 -7.16
C VAL A 420 -24.45 -0.35 -7.65
N GLU A 421 -23.55 -0.87 -8.49
CA GLU A 421 -23.67 -2.20 -9.07
C GLU A 421 -23.54 -3.33 -8.03
N LEU A 422 -22.51 -3.29 -7.18
CA LEU A 422 -22.30 -4.34 -6.18
C LEU A 422 -23.36 -4.30 -5.07
N THR A 423 -23.79 -3.11 -4.66
CA THR A 423 -24.69 -2.96 -3.50
C THR A 423 -26.18 -2.95 -3.87
N GLY A 424 -26.51 -2.65 -5.13
CA GLY A 424 -27.88 -2.37 -5.56
C GLY A 424 -28.48 -1.09 -4.98
N ARG A 425 -27.73 -0.32 -4.18
CA ARG A 425 -28.17 0.94 -3.57
C ARG A 425 -28.10 2.07 -4.60
N GLU A 426 -29.13 2.92 -4.65
CA GLU A 426 -29.08 4.14 -5.47
C GLU A 426 -28.22 5.22 -4.80
N LEU A 427 -27.56 6.06 -5.61
CA LEU A 427 -26.83 7.22 -5.09
C LEU A 427 -27.84 8.28 -4.61
N SER A 428 -27.50 8.98 -3.52
CA SER A 428 -28.30 10.11 -3.07
C SER A 428 -28.31 11.23 -4.13
N SER A 429 -29.38 12.03 -4.15
CA SER A 429 -29.53 13.14 -5.11
C SER A 429 -28.39 14.16 -5.05
N ASP A 430 -27.70 14.25 -3.92
CA ASP A 430 -26.56 15.14 -3.71
C ASP A 430 -25.36 14.77 -4.59
N TRP A 431 -25.29 13.53 -5.09
CA TRP A 431 -24.27 13.09 -6.02
C TRP A 431 -24.53 13.51 -7.47
N HIS A 432 -25.77 13.82 -7.85
CA HIS A 432 -26.08 14.14 -9.25
C HIS A 432 -25.25 15.31 -9.80
N ASN A 433 -25.10 16.40 -9.02
CA ASN A 433 -24.34 17.55 -9.46
C ASN A 433 -22.81 17.29 -9.49
N PRO A 434 -22.19 16.71 -8.45
CA PRO A 434 -20.80 16.27 -8.52
C PRO A 434 -20.48 15.34 -9.69
N LEU A 435 -21.31 14.32 -9.94
CA LEU A 435 -21.15 13.38 -11.06
C LEU A 435 -21.18 14.11 -12.41
N LYS A 436 -22.21 14.95 -12.62
CA LYS A 436 -22.38 15.73 -13.85
C LYS A 436 -21.19 16.65 -14.09
N LYS A 437 -20.72 17.35 -13.06
CA LYS A 437 -19.55 18.22 -13.14
C LYS A 437 -18.28 17.43 -13.44
N GLY A 438 -18.10 16.27 -12.80
CA GLY A 438 -16.96 15.40 -13.00
C GLY A 438 -16.85 14.89 -14.44
N ALA A 439 -17.96 14.38 -14.99
CA ALA A 439 -18.02 13.91 -16.37
C ALA A 439 -17.79 15.04 -17.38
N ARG A 440 -18.44 16.20 -17.19
CA ARG A 440 -18.24 17.36 -18.07
C ARG A 440 -16.83 17.95 -17.97
N TRP A 441 -16.18 17.85 -16.81
CA TRP A 441 -14.79 18.24 -16.68
C TRP A 441 -13.91 17.41 -17.61
N ILE A 442 -14.08 16.08 -17.68
CA ILE A 442 -13.33 15.21 -18.61
C ILE A 442 -13.52 15.69 -20.04
N ILE A 443 -14.77 15.93 -20.46
CA ILE A 443 -15.10 16.41 -21.81
C ILE A 443 -14.40 17.74 -22.12
N ASN A 444 -14.49 18.70 -21.20
CA ASN A 444 -13.95 20.04 -21.40
C ASN A 444 -12.43 20.11 -21.28
N LYS A 445 -11.80 19.17 -20.57
CA LYS A 445 -10.36 19.11 -20.37
C LYS A 445 -9.61 18.60 -21.60
N ARG A 446 -10.25 17.73 -22.39
CA ARG A 446 -9.67 17.14 -23.61
C ARG A 446 -9.22 18.21 -24.61
N LEU A 447 -8.14 17.89 -25.31
CA LEU A 447 -7.63 18.69 -26.41
C LEU A 447 -8.54 18.62 -27.63
N SER A 448 -8.38 19.57 -28.55
CA SER A 448 -9.14 19.52 -29.80
C SER A 448 -8.75 18.30 -30.64
N ALA A 449 -9.75 17.56 -31.12
CA ALA A 449 -9.56 16.49 -32.10
C ALA A 449 -9.10 17.00 -33.48
N LYS A 450 -9.11 18.32 -33.72
CA LYS A 450 -8.65 18.95 -34.96
C LYS A 450 -7.15 19.26 -34.97
N LEU A 451 -6.42 18.94 -33.90
CA LEU A 451 -4.97 19.11 -33.86
C LEU A 451 -4.32 18.15 -34.86
N ASP A 452 -3.31 18.64 -35.58
CA ASP A 452 -2.46 17.80 -36.42
C ASP A 452 -1.31 17.21 -35.57
N ALA A 453 -1.68 16.34 -34.62
CA ALA A 453 -0.76 15.75 -33.67
C ALA A 453 -1.26 14.37 -33.18
N PRO A 454 -0.36 13.43 -32.84
CA PRO A 454 -0.73 12.13 -32.27
C PRO A 454 -1.59 12.19 -31.00
N HIS A 455 -1.58 13.29 -30.24
CA HIS A 455 -2.39 13.47 -29.02
C HIS A 455 -3.74 14.17 -29.27
N ALA A 456 -4.16 14.35 -30.53
CA ALA A 456 -5.41 15.04 -30.84
C ALA A 456 -6.62 14.34 -30.18
N GLY A 457 -7.44 15.11 -29.46
CA GLY A 457 -8.61 14.58 -28.76
C GLY A 457 -8.33 13.87 -27.43
N LEU A 458 -7.07 13.75 -27.01
CA LEU A 458 -6.68 13.18 -25.71
C LEU A 458 -6.75 14.20 -24.57
N LEU A 459 -6.56 13.77 -23.32
CA LEU A 459 -6.28 14.67 -22.21
C LEU A 459 -4.91 15.36 -22.40
N PRO A 460 -4.74 16.60 -21.91
CA PRO A 460 -3.49 17.34 -22.04
C PRO A 460 -2.39 16.72 -21.19
N ALA A 461 -1.13 17.05 -21.48
CA ALA A 461 0.00 16.55 -20.71
C ALA A 461 -0.13 16.88 -19.22
N GLY A 462 0.08 15.90 -18.35
CA GLY A 462 -0.05 16.02 -16.89
C GLY A 462 0.91 15.10 -16.17
N PHE A 463 0.94 15.20 -14.84
CA PHE A 463 1.77 14.35 -13.98
C PHE A 463 1.21 12.91 -13.93
N SER A 464 -0.12 12.77 -13.84
CA SER A 464 -0.81 11.48 -13.71
C SER A 464 -0.28 10.68 -12.51
N ALA A 465 0.48 9.61 -12.73
CA ALA A 465 1.06 8.78 -11.71
C ALA A 465 2.59 8.81 -11.72
N GLU A 466 3.18 8.74 -10.53
CA GLU A 466 4.63 8.74 -10.31
C GLU A 466 5.34 7.61 -11.08
N HIS A 467 4.74 6.43 -11.17
CA HIS A 467 5.31 5.30 -11.90
C HIS A 467 5.23 5.44 -13.43
N LEU A 468 4.63 6.50 -13.96
CA LEU A 468 4.60 6.78 -15.40
C LEU A 468 5.73 7.69 -15.85
N GLY A 469 6.26 8.56 -14.98
CA GLY A 469 7.40 9.43 -15.29
C GLY A 469 7.06 10.91 -15.46
N PRO A 470 7.85 11.69 -16.22
CA PRO A 470 7.66 13.14 -16.35
C PRO A 470 6.39 13.48 -17.13
N ASN A 471 5.89 14.72 -17.01
CA ASN A 471 4.62 15.11 -17.62
C ASN A 471 4.49 14.72 -19.09
N ASP A 472 3.41 14.03 -19.44
CA ASP A 472 3.13 13.55 -20.81
C ASP A 472 1.61 13.31 -21.01
N TYR A 473 1.21 12.99 -22.25
CA TYR A 473 -0.16 12.67 -22.63
C TYR A 473 -0.45 11.19 -22.37
N TYR A 474 -0.76 10.84 -21.12
CA TYR A 474 -0.81 9.45 -20.69
C TYR A 474 -2.09 8.72 -21.10
N TYR A 475 -1.95 7.56 -21.74
CA TYR A 475 -3.10 6.71 -22.03
C TYR A 475 -3.79 6.17 -20.77
N TRP A 476 -3.07 6.07 -19.65
CA TRP A 476 -3.66 5.79 -18.34
C TRP A 476 -4.80 6.76 -18.01
N ASP A 477 -4.55 8.06 -18.11
CA ASP A 477 -5.54 9.11 -17.86
C ASP A 477 -6.72 8.98 -18.85
N ASP A 478 -6.40 8.74 -20.12
CA ASP A 478 -7.40 8.67 -21.18
C ASP A 478 -8.33 7.46 -21.01
N PHE A 479 -7.79 6.28 -20.66
CA PHE A 479 -8.58 5.07 -20.40
C PHE A 479 -9.49 5.25 -19.18
N TRP A 480 -8.98 5.82 -18.09
CA TRP A 480 -9.83 6.18 -16.95
C TRP A 480 -10.89 7.20 -17.31
N GLY A 481 -10.56 8.20 -18.13
CA GLY A 481 -11.51 9.17 -18.64
C GLY A 481 -12.67 8.53 -19.43
N VAL A 482 -12.37 7.60 -20.34
CA VAL A 482 -13.39 6.82 -21.07
C VAL A 482 -14.24 5.99 -20.11
N ALA A 483 -13.60 5.24 -19.20
CA ALA A 483 -14.30 4.40 -18.23
C ALA A 483 -15.22 5.23 -17.32
N GLY A 484 -14.79 6.42 -16.89
CA GLY A 484 -15.57 7.35 -16.10
C GLY A 484 -16.77 7.93 -16.86
N LEU A 485 -16.61 8.27 -18.14
CA LEU A 485 -17.74 8.74 -18.97
C LEU A 485 -18.77 7.62 -19.20
N GLN A 486 -18.32 6.39 -19.46
CA GLN A 486 -19.22 5.22 -19.54
C GLN A 486 -19.94 4.97 -18.21
N ALA A 487 -19.23 5.13 -17.09
CA ALA A 487 -19.81 5.03 -15.76
C ALA A 487 -20.85 6.12 -15.48
N ALA A 488 -20.56 7.38 -15.84
CA ALA A 488 -21.51 8.48 -15.72
C ALA A 488 -22.76 8.24 -16.57
N ALA A 489 -22.59 7.82 -17.83
CA ALA A 489 -23.72 7.47 -18.70
C ALA A 489 -24.62 6.39 -18.06
N ARG A 490 -24.01 5.37 -17.45
CA ARG A 490 -24.73 4.30 -16.73
C ARG A 490 -25.46 4.82 -15.49
N LEU A 491 -24.82 5.68 -14.69
CA LEU A 491 -25.41 6.25 -13.47
C LEU A 491 -26.61 7.16 -13.77
N PHE A 492 -26.61 7.86 -14.90
CA PHE A 492 -27.73 8.73 -15.31
C PHE A 492 -28.83 8.01 -16.09
N SER A 493 -28.69 6.71 -16.41
CA SER A 493 -29.62 6.02 -17.32
C SER A 493 -31.08 5.98 -16.86
N LYS A 494 -31.33 6.13 -15.55
CA LYS A 494 -32.67 6.16 -14.96
C LYS A 494 -33.16 7.56 -14.62
N THR A 495 -32.26 8.55 -14.54
CA THR A 495 -32.55 9.87 -13.94
C THR A 495 -32.51 11.00 -14.96
N ASP A 496 -31.63 10.96 -15.95
CA ASP A 496 -31.52 11.99 -16.99
C ASP A 496 -31.05 11.39 -18.33
N PRO A 497 -31.98 11.03 -19.23
CA PRO A 497 -31.63 10.47 -20.54
C PRO A 497 -30.79 11.38 -21.43
N LYS A 498 -30.87 12.71 -21.24
CA LYS A 498 -30.05 13.66 -22.02
C LYS A 498 -28.59 13.59 -21.59
N LEU A 499 -28.34 13.55 -20.27
CA LEU A 499 -26.99 13.37 -19.74
C LEU A 499 -26.43 11.97 -20.06
N GLN A 500 -27.27 10.94 -20.00
CA GLN A 500 -26.89 9.61 -20.46
C GLN A 500 -26.38 9.64 -21.90
N GLN A 501 -27.14 10.25 -22.82
CA GLN A 501 -26.74 10.34 -24.23
C GLN A 501 -25.47 11.20 -24.40
N GLU A 502 -25.40 12.37 -23.76
CA GLU A 502 -24.23 13.27 -23.78
C GLU A 502 -22.94 12.52 -23.40
N PHE A 503 -22.97 11.76 -22.30
CA PHE A 503 -21.80 11.03 -21.81
C PHE A 503 -21.50 9.77 -22.62
N THR A 504 -22.51 9.12 -23.20
CA THR A 504 -22.33 8.00 -24.12
C THR A 504 -21.59 8.46 -25.38
N ASP A 505 -22.04 9.55 -25.99
CA ASP A 505 -21.43 10.11 -27.21
C ASP A 505 -20.01 10.60 -26.93
N ALA A 506 -19.80 11.27 -25.78
CA ALA A 506 -18.48 11.72 -25.37
C ALA A 506 -17.50 10.57 -25.11
N ALA A 507 -17.95 9.46 -24.51
CA ALA A 507 -17.12 8.28 -24.30
C ALA A 507 -16.71 7.63 -25.64
N ALA A 508 -17.64 7.54 -26.59
CA ALA A 508 -17.37 6.99 -27.92
C ALA A 508 -16.38 7.86 -28.72
N ASP A 509 -16.57 9.18 -28.70
CA ASP A 509 -15.64 10.13 -29.33
C ASP A 509 -14.25 10.07 -28.70
N PHE A 510 -14.16 9.97 -27.38
CA PHE A 510 -12.87 9.85 -26.69
C PHE A 510 -12.17 8.53 -27.00
N SER A 511 -12.89 7.40 -26.98
CA SER A 511 -12.35 6.11 -27.38
C SER A 511 -11.79 6.14 -28.81
N ALA A 512 -12.51 6.77 -29.75
CA ALA A 512 -12.05 6.90 -31.14
C ALA A 512 -10.76 7.74 -31.25
N ALA A 513 -10.63 8.80 -30.45
CA ALA A 513 -9.39 9.60 -30.39
C ALA A 513 -8.20 8.78 -29.90
N ILE A 514 -8.40 7.95 -28.86
CA ILE A 514 -7.36 7.05 -28.34
C ILE A 514 -6.96 6.01 -29.40
N ASP A 515 -7.94 5.38 -30.06
CA ASP A 515 -7.65 4.39 -31.11
C ASP A 515 -6.87 5.01 -32.28
N ASN A 516 -7.23 6.22 -32.71
CA ASN A 516 -6.47 6.96 -33.72
C ASN A 516 -5.02 7.22 -33.29
N SER A 517 -4.83 7.66 -32.05
CA SER A 517 -3.51 7.87 -31.47
C SER A 517 -2.68 6.57 -31.42
N LEU A 518 -3.29 5.46 -30.99
CA LEU A 518 -2.64 4.16 -30.91
C LEU A 518 -2.30 3.59 -32.29
N MET A 519 -3.10 3.85 -33.32
CA MET A 519 -2.74 3.49 -34.71
C MET A 519 -1.44 4.20 -35.16
N HIS A 520 -1.27 5.48 -34.82
CA HIS A 520 -0.02 6.20 -35.07
C HIS A 520 1.15 5.59 -34.30
N CYS A 521 0.94 5.23 -33.02
CA CYS A 521 1.95 4.54 -32.22
C CYS A 521 2.33 3.20 -32.83
N ALA A 522 1.36 2.39 -33.26
CA ALA A 522 1.61 1.08 -33.84
C ALA A 522 2.45 1.17 -35.12
N SER A 523 2.16 2.15 -35.97
CA SER A 523 2.96 2.45 -37.17
C SER A 523 4.41 2.87 -36.81
N ARG A 524 4.56 3.78 -35.85
CA ARG A 524 5.86 4.29 -35.38
C ARG A 524 6.71 3.20 -34.72
N LEU A 525 6.10 2.38 -33.86
CA LEU A 525 6.75 1.32 -33.10
C LEU A 525 6.91 0.02 -33.91
N LYS A 526 6.19 -0.09 -35.05
CA LYS A 526 6.13 -1.29 -35.90
C LYS A 526 5.64 -2.54 -35.16
N ARG A 527 4.74 -2.35 -34.18
CA ARG A 527 4.11 -3.41 -33.37
C ARG A 527 2.85 -2.86 -32.70
N PRO A 528 1.89 -3.71 -32.28
CA PRO A 528 0.61 -3.25 -31.73
C PRO A 528 0.67 -2.77 -30.28
N GLY A 529 1.75 -3.07 -29.54
CA GLY A 529 1.90 -2.70 -28.13
C GLY A 529 1.74 -1.21 -27.85
N MET A 530 1.17 -0.91 -26.68
CA MET A 530 0.78 0.42 -26.26
C MET A 530 1.88 1.03 -25.37
N PRO A 531 2.54 2.13 -25.79
CA PRO A 531 3.44 2.88 -24.92
C PRO A 531 2.65 3.62 -23.83
N ALA A 532 3.33 4.27 -22.88
CA ALA A 532 2.68 5.09 -21.85
C ALA A 532 1.97 6.32 -22.44
N SER A 533 2.51 6.87 -23.54
CA SER A 533 2.02 8.07 -24.22
C SER A 533 2.28 8.01 -25.74
N PRO A 534 1.63 8.85 -26.55
CA PRO A 534 1.77 8.86 -28.01
C PRO A 534 3.21 9.04 -28.53
N TYR A 535 4.09 9.66 -27.74
CA TYR A 535 5.46 9.99 -28.14
C TYR A 535 6.51 9.05 -27.58
N ARG A 536 6.17 8.25 -26.57
CA ARG A 536 7.14 7.39 -25.89
C ARG A 536 7.43 6.11 -26.65
N ARG A 537 8.60 5.55 -26.37
CA ARG A 537 8.92 4.16 -26.70
C ARG A 537 8.20 3.23 -25.72
N LEU A 538 8.22 1.92 -26.00
CA LEU A 538 7.91 0.95 -24.96
C LEU A 538 9.03 0.95 -23.91
N ASP A 539 8.65 1.14 -22.66
CA ASP A 539 9.47 1.04 -21.45
C ASP A 539 8.55 0.68 -20.27
N ALA A 540 9.08 0.69 -19.05
CA ALA A 540 8.32 0.33 -17.85
C ALA A 540 7.03 1.16 -17.66
N GLY A 541 6.97 2.41 -18.17
CA GLY A 541 5.77 3.25 -18.10
C GLY A 541 4.58 2.69 -18.88
N ALA A 542 4.80 1.78 -19.83
CA ALA A 542 3.73 1.09 -20.56
C ALA A 542 2.81 0.26 -19.64
N ILE A 543 3.23 0.00 -18.39
CA ILE A 543 2.39 -0.63 -17.36
C ILE A 543 1.08 0.13 -17.15
N GLY A 544 1.06 1.47 -17.26
CA GLY A 544 -0.17 2.26 -17.13
C GLY A 544 -1.17 1.97 -18.24
N SER A 545 -0.69 1.64 -19.44
CA SER A 545 -1.56 1.34 -20.58
C SER A 545 -2.31 0.01 -20.43
N LEU A 546 -1.97 -0.80 -19.43
CA LEU A 546 -2.70 -2.01 -19.06
C LEU A 546 -4.07 -1.71 -18.41
N ALA A 547 -4.32 -0.46 -17.99
CA ALA A 547 -5.61 -0.02 -17.46
C ALA A 547 -6.78 -0.45 -18.36
N ILE A 548 -6.60 -0.32 -19.69
CA ILE A 548 -7.59 -0.71 -20.71
C ILE A 548 -8.06 -2.17 -20.54
N GLY A 549 -7.19 -3.06 -20.06
CA GLY A 549 -7.49 -4.46 -19.77
C GLY A 549 -7.95 -4.67 -18.32
N TYR A 550 -7.28 -4.06 -17.35
CA TYR A 550 -7.64 -4.14 -15.94
C TYR A 550 -7.21 -2.85 -15.22
N PRO A 551 -8.08 -2.24 -14.38
CA PRO A 551 -9.38 -2.72 -13.95
C PRO A 551 -10.55 -2.30 -14.84
N VAL A 552 -10.34 -1.38 -15.81
CA VAL A 552 -11.48 -0.73 -16.49
C VAL A 552 -12.15 -1.60 -17.57
N GLN A 553 -11.49 -2.66 -18.04
CA GLN A 553 -12.03 -3.64 -18.98
C GLN A 553 -12.64 -3.03 -20.27
N LEU A 554 -12.00 -2.00 -20.83
CA LEU A 554 -12.41 -1.34 -22.06
C LEU A 554 -12.11 -2.15 -23.34
N CYS A 555 -11.32 -3.22 -23.22
CA CYS A 555 -11.03 -4.12 -24.32
C CYS A 555 -11.20 -5.59 -23.90
N ARG A 556 -11.30 -6.45 -24.92
CA ARG A 556 -11.41 -7.90 -24.75
C ARG A 556 -10.10 -8.46 -24.19
N PRO A 557 -10.14 -9.59 -23.44
CA PRO A 557 -8.93 -10.23 -22.93
C PRO A 557 -7.91 -10.64 -24.00
N ASP A 558 -8.37 -10.89 -25.23
CA ASP A 558 -7.57 -11.32 -26.38
C ASP A 558 -7.13 -10.16 -27.31
N ASP A 559 -7.28 -8.90 -26.89
CA ASP A 559 -6.84 -7.74 -27.67
C ASP A 559 -5.32 -7.80 -27.95
N ALA A 560 -4.95 -7.78 -29.23
CA ALA A 560 -3.56 -7.92 -29.66
C ALA A 560 -2.64 -6.81 -29.14
N ARG A 561 -3.16 -5.58 -28.93
CA ARG A 561 -2.39 -4.46 -28.36
C ARG A 561 -2.09 -4.72 -26.90
N LEU A 562 -3.07 -5.22 -26.15
CA LEU A 562 -2.94 -5.56 -24.73
C LEU A 562 -1.91 -6.68 -24.54
N LEU A 563 -2.08 -7.79 -25.26
CA LEU A 563 -1.19 -8.96 -25.11
C LEU A 563 0.24 -8.66 -25.57
N ASP A 564 0.43 -7.90 -26.66
CA ASP A 564 1.77 -7.49 -27.10
C ASP A 564 2.48 -6.57 -26.08
N THR A 565 1.71 -5.74 -25.36
CA THR A 565 2.22 -4.90 -24.28
C THR A 565 2.64 -5.75 -23.08
N VAL A 566 1.83 -6.73 -22.68
CA VAL A 566 2.16 -7.69 -21.61
C VAL A 566 3.43 -8.48 -21.95
N GLU A 567 3.54 -8.99 -23.18
CA GLU A 567 4.74 -9.71 -23.63
C GLU A 567 6.00 -8.84 -23.61
N PHE A 568 5.88 -7.55 -23.97
CA PHE A 568 6.99 -6.62 -23.84
C PHE A 568 7.43 -6.47 -22.38
N LEU A 569 6.48 -6.22 -21.47
CA LEU A 569 6.75 -6.00 -20.05
C LEU A 569 7.39 -7.24 -19.42
N LEU A 570 6.79 -8.42 -19.58
CA LEU A 570 7.33 -9.69 -19.08
C LEU A 570 8.76 -9.94 -19.57
N LYS A 571 9.07 -9.56 -20.80
CA LYS A 571 10.40 -9.79 -21.39
C LYS A 571 11.45 -8.77 -20.95
N ARG A 572 11.06 -7.52 -20.64
CA ARG A 572 11.99 -6.38 -20.53
C ARG A 572 11.98 -5.69 -19.18
N CYS A 573 10.91 -5.82 -18.43
CA CYS A 573 10.65 -5.07 -17.20
C CYS A 573 10.29 -6.00 -16.04
N PHE A 574 10.60 -7.31 -16.13
CA PHE A 574 10.41 -8.26 -15.04
C PHE A 574 11.77 -8.74 -14.53
N VAL A 575 11.91 -8.79 -13.21
CA VAL A 575 13.06 -9.30 -12.48
C VAL A 575 12.51 -10.22 -11.40
N GLN A 576 13.02 -11.46 -11.30
CA GLN A 576 12.53 -12.46 -10.33
C GLN A 576 11.00 -12.65 -10.39
N ASP A 577 10.46 -12.75 -11.60
CA ASP A 577 9.01 -12.92 -11.87
C ASP A 577 8.10 -11.81 -11.30
N ALA A 578 8.66 -10.64 -10.97
CA ALA A 578 7.91 -9.44 -10.59
C ALA A 578 8.26 -8.25 -11.48
N PHE A 579 7.27 -7.39 -11.72
CA PHE A 579 7.45 -6.14 -12.46
C PHE A 579 8.43 -5.23 -11.71
N TYR A 580 9.50 -4.85 -12.41
CA TYR A 580 10.53 -3.93 -11.93
C TYR A 580 10.32 -2.56 -12.56
N GLN A 581 10.14 -1.55 -11.72
CA GLN A 581 9.92 -0.17 -12.17
C GLN A 581 11.25 0.57 -12.28
N ASP A 582 11.79 0.70 -13.50
CA ASP A 582 13.09 1.32 -13.79
C ASP A 582 13.18 2.84 -13.52
N MET A 583 12.05 3.53 -13.32
CA MET A 583 12.00 4.99 -13.35
C MET A 583 12.14 5.66 -11.97
N ILE A 584 11.06 5.74 -11.19
CA ILE A 584 11.03 6.50 -9.92
C ILE A 584 11.27 5.60 -8.71
N HIS A 585 10.64 4.41 -8.68
CA HIS A 585 10.69 3.53 -7.52
C HIS A 585 11.94 2.63 -7.49
N ALA A 586 12.49 2.29 -8.67
CA ALA A 586 13.67 1.45 -8.83
C ALA A 586 13.63 0.11 -8.06
N GLY A 587 12.45 -0.52 -7.98
CA GLY A 587 12.20 -1.75 -7.22
C GLY A 587 11.12 -2.65 -7.84
N LEU A 588 11.01 -3.87 -7.33
CA LEU A 588 9.94 -4.82 -7.66
C LEU A 588 8.62 -4.32 -7.09
N ASN A 589 7.54 -4.37 -7.86
CA ASN A 589 6.24 -3.83 -7.46
C ASN A 589 5.17 -4.93 -7.46
N ALA A 590 4.60 -5.18 -6.27
CA ALA A 590 3.61 -6.24 -6.08
C ALA A 590 2.30 -5.97 -6.84
N TYR A 591 1.69 -4.79 -6.67
CA TYR A 591 0.37 -4.50 -7.26
C TYR A 591 0.42 -4.40 -8.79
N LEU A 592 1.47 -3.83 -9.37
CA LEU A 592 1.64 -3.78 -10.83
C LEU A 592 1.94 -5.17 -11.41
N THR A 593 2.63 -6.04 -10.67
CA THR A 593 2.77 -7.45 -11.05
C THR A 593 1.40 -8.13 -11.10
N LEU A 594 0.55 -7.87 -10.11
CA LEU A 594 -0.82 -8.39 -10.07
C LEU A 594 -1.70 -7.83 -11.19
N HIS A 595 -1.52 -6.58 -11.64
CA HIS A 595 -2.24 -6.07 -12.82
C HIS A 595 -1.92 -6.90 -14.09
N VAL A 596 -0.65 -7.27 -14.29
CA VAL A 596 -0.26 -8.18 -15.38
C VAL A 596 -0.88 -9.56 -15.18
N ALA A 597 -0.87 -10.08 -13.94
CA ALA A 597 -1.47 -11.36 -13.61
C ALA A 597 -3.00 -11.37 -13.87
N GLN A 598 -3.71 -10.29 -13.58
CA GLN A 598 -5.14 -10.14 -13.87
C GLN A 598 -5.41 -10.25 -15.37
N ILE A 599 -4.60 -9.63 -16.22
CA ILE A 599 -4.75 -9.71 -17.68
C ILE A 599 -4.47 -11.13 -18.18
N LEU A 600 -3.40 -11.76 -17.71
CA LEU A 600 -3.08 -13.15 -18.04
C LEU A 600 -4.21 -14.10 -17.61
N LEU A 601 -4.77 -13.91 -16.41
CA LEU A 601 -5.90 -14.67 -15.89
C LEU A 601 -7.17 -14.46 -16.73
N ARG A 602 -7.45 -13.23 -17.17
CA ARG A 602 -8.56 -12.94 -18.10
C ARG A 602 -8.38 -13.65 -19.45
N ASN A 603 -7.15 -13.72 -19.95
CA ASN A 603 -6.81 -14.42 -21.19
C ASN A 603 -6.64 -15.94 -21.04
N ASN A 604 -6.84 -16.51 -19.85
CA ASN A 604 -6.59 -17.93 -19.52
C ASN A 604 -5.14 -18.39 -19.73
N ASP A 605 -4.19 -17.49 -19.54
CA ASP A 605 -2.76 -17.78 -19.63
C ASP A 605 -2.22 -18.24 -18.27
N PRO A 606 -1.69 -19.48 -18.13
CA PRO A 606 -1.31 -20.04 -16.84
C PRO A 606 -0.16 -19.29 -16.13
N ARG A 607 0.56 -18.40 -16.84
CA ARG A 607 1.60 -17.57 -16.24
C ARG A 607 1.07 -16.62 -15.16
N TYR A 608 -0.24 -16.36 -15.09
CA TYR A 608 -0.84 -15.59 -13.98
C TYR A 608 -0.43 -16.17 -12.62
N LEU A 609 -0.38 -17.49 -12.49
CA LEU A 609 -0.10 -18.17 -11.22
C LEU A 609 1.37 -18.03 -10.81
N VAL A 610 2.27 -18.01 -11.80
CA VAL A 610 3.70 -17.73 -11.56
C VAL A 610 3.88 -16.35 -10.94
N LEU A 611 3.18 -15.35 -11.48
CA LEU A 611 3.24 -13.98 -10.95
C LEU A 611 2.61 -13.87 -9.56
N MET A 612 1.52 -14.59 -9.30
CA MET A 612 0.93 -14.65 -7.96
C MET A 612 1.88 -15.29 -6.94
N ASP A 613 2.54 -16.40 -7.30
CA ASP A 613 3.50 -17.09 -6.43
C ASP A 613 4.72 -16.20 -6.14
N ALA A 614 5.20 -15.44 -7.13
CA ALA A 614 6.25 -14.45 -6.94
C ALA A 614 5.82 -13.34 -5.97
N VAL A 615 4.62 -12.79 -6.13
CA VAL A 615 4.08 -11.77 -5.22
C VAL A 615 3.90 -12.34 -3.80
N ALA A 616 3.38 -13.56 -3.65
CA ALA A 616 3.29 -14.21 -2.35
C ALA A 616 4.66 -14.39 -1.68
N ALA A 617 5.70 -14.78 -2.44
CA ALA A 617 7.06 -14.92 -1.94
C ALA A 617 7.70 -13.57 -1.53
N LEU A 618 7.28 -12.47 -2.15
CA LEU A 618 7.75 -11.12 -1.87
C LEU A 618 7.10 -10.47 -0.63
N SER A 619 6.12 -11.13 0.01
CA SER A 619 5.48 -10.59 1.22
C SER A 619 6.44 -10.59 2.42
N SER A 620 6.34 -9.59 3.29
CA SER A 620 6.97 -9.61 4.61
C SER A 620 6.45 -10.79 5.46
N PRO A 621 7.16 -11.18 6.53
CA PRO A 621 6.66 -12.17 7.50
C PRO A 621 5.32 -11.80 8.17
N THR A 622 4.91 -10.54 8.09
CA THR A 622 3.61 -10.02 8.55
C THR A 622 2.55 -9.98 7.44
N GLY A 623 2.85 -10.52 6.26
CA GLY A 623 1.92 -10.63 5.14
C GLY A 623 1.66 -9.32 4.41
N GLN A 624 2.62 -8.39 4.42
CA GLN A 624 2.50 -7.07 3.80
C GLN A 624 3.51 -6.89 2.67
N TRP A 625 3.22 -5.96 1.77
CA TRP A 625 4.15 -5.57 0.71
C TRP A 625 4.54 -4.10 0.85
N PRO A 626 5.83 -3.78 0.76
CA PRO A 626 6.28 -2.42 0.48
C PRO A 626 5.79 -1.94 -0.89
N GLU A 627 5.73 -0.63 -1.09
CA GLU A 627 5.40 -0.06 -2.41
C GLU A 627 6.37 -0.54 -3.52
N ALA A 628 7.66 -0.54 -3.18
CA ALA A 628 8.70 -1.10 -4.04
C ALA A 628 9.71 -1.88 -3.19
N ILE A 629 10.14 -3.01 -3.72
CA ILE A 629 10.99 -3.98 -3.03
C ILE A 629 12.36 -4.04 -3.70
N HIS A 630 13.41 -3.98 -2.90
CA HIS A 630 14.78 -4.07 -3.36
C HIS A 630 15.10 -5.50 -3.84
N PRO A 631 15.48 -5.73 -5.12
CA PRO A 631 15.67 -7.08 -5.65
C PRO A 631 16.75 -7.93 -4.95
N ALA A 632 17.73 -7.28 -4.32
CA ALA A 632 18.79 -8.02 -3.61
C ALA A 632 18.40 -8.39 -2.18
N THR A 633 17.74 -7.50 -1.44
CA THR A 633 17.51 -7.68 0.00
C THR A 633 16.12 -8.22 0.32
N GLY A 634 15.17 -8.15 -0.64
CA GLY A 634 13.76 -8.45 -0.41
C GLY A 634 13.03 -7.44 0.49
N GLY A 635 13.74 -6.44 1.02
CA GLY A 635 13.17 -5.38 1.84
C GLY A 635 12.63 -4.21 1.02
N GLY A 636 11.76 -3.38 1.60
CA GLY A 636 11.23 -2.20 0.94
C GLY A 636 12.30 -1.14 0.66
N CYS A 637 12.24 -0.48 -0.50
CA CYS A 637 13.18 0.56 -0.93
C CYS A 637 12.54 1.91 -1.26
N MET A 638 11.21 1.98 -1.40
CA MET A 638 10.45 3.19 -1.64
C MET A 638 9.08 3.11 -0.95
N GLY A 639 8.48 4.26 -0.66
CA GLY A 639 7.10 4.33 -0.15
C GLY A 639 6.93 3.83 1.27
N ASP A 640 5.70 3.42 1.58
CA ASP A 640 5.38 2.74 2.84
C ASP A 640 5.73 1.25 2.81
N GLY A 641 6.21 0.73 3.93
CA GLY A 641 6.51 -0.70 4.10
C GLY A 641 5.28 -1.61 4.21
N HIS A 642 4.12 -1.00 4.41
CA HIS A 642 2.81 -1.63 4.37
C HIS A 642 1.95 -0.82 3.39
N HIS A 643 1.90 -1.27 2.13
CA HIS A 643 1.18 -0.60 1.05
C HIS A 643 -0.20 -1.25 0.82
N VAL A 644 -1.26 -0.51 1.13
CA VAL A 644 -2.64 -1.02 1.16
C VAL A 644 -3.20 -1.27 -0.23
N TRP A 645 -2.72 -0.56 -1.27
CA TRP A 645 -3.08 -0.92 -2.64
C TRP A 645 -2.54 -2.32 -3.01
N ALA A 646 -1.36 -2.72 -2.52
CA ALA A 646 -0.88 -4.09 -2.75
C ALA A 646 -1.75 -5.14 -2.05
N ALA A 647 -2.18 -4.86 -0.82
CA ALA A 647 -3.14 -5.71 -0.12
C ALA A 647 -4.49 -5.79 -0.85
N ALA A 648 -4.98 -4.65 -1.35
CA ALA A 648 -6.22 -4.57 -2.13
C ALA A 648 -6.13 -5.42 -3.42
N GLU A 649 -5.06 -5.28 -4.19
CA GLU A 649 -4.85 -6.06 -5.41
C GLU A 649 -4.64 -7.55 -5.14
N TRP A 650 -3.97 -7.93 -4.05
CA TRP A 650 -3.87 -9.34 -3.65
C TRP A 650 -5.24 -9.95 -3.40
N LEU A 651 -6.09 -9.26 -2.61
CA LEU A 651 -7.46 -9.69 -2.36
C LEU A 651 -8.27 -9.79 -3.66
N LEU A 652 -8.17 -8.79 -4.54
CA LEU A 652 -8.90 -8.76 -5.81
C LEU A 652 -8.43 -9.85 -6.77
N MET A 653 -7.13 -10.15 -6.80
CA MET A 653 -6.58 -11.24 -7.61
C MET A 653 -7.07 -12.59 -7.11
N VAL A 654 -7.02 -12.85 -5.81
CA VAL A 654 -7.56 -14.07 -5.21
C VAL A 654 -9.05 -14.18 -5.49
N ARG A 655 -9.82 -13.10 -5.29
CA ARG A 655 -11.25 -13.07 -5.63
C ARG A 655 -11.47 -13.45 -7.08
N ASN A 656 -10.75 -12.84 -8.02
CA ASN A 656 -10.93 -13.09 -9.44
C ASN A 656 -10.48 -14.49 -9.88
N CYS A 657 -9.67 -15.20 -9.08
CA CYS A 657 -9.41 -16.63 -9.27
C CYS A 657 -10.67 -17.48 -9.02
N PHE A 658 -11.53 -17.06 -8.10
CA PHE A 658 -12.75 -17.76 -7.73
C PHE A 658 -14.01 -17.25 -8.43
N VAL A 659 -14.20 -15.93 -8.47
CA VAL A 659 -15.37 -15.24 -8.98
C VAL A 659 -14.90 -13.97 -9.70
N ARG A 660 -14.94 -13.99 -11.03
CA ARG A 660 -14.62 -12.84 -11.88
C ARG A 660 -15.85 -12.40 -12.67
N GLU A 661 -16.06 -11.09 -12.74
CA GLU A 661 -17.10 -10.48 -13.57
C GLU A 661 -16.55 -10.17 -14.97
N GLU A 662 -17.28 -10.57 -16.00
CA GLU A 662 -17.02 -10.22 -17.40
C GLU A 662 -18.35 -9.78 -18.03
N GLU A 663 -18.52 -8.47 -18.23
CA GLU A 663 -19.71 -7.80 -18.77
C GLU A 663 -21.08 -8.30 -18.25
N SER A 664 -21.59 -9.40 -18.82
CA SER A 664 -22.92 -9.96 -18.56
C SER A 664 -22.91 -11.33 -17.86
N HIS A 665 -21.74 -11.87 -17.51
CA HIS A 665 -21.60 -13.20 -16.92
C HIS A 665 -20.56 -13.25 -15.79
N LEU A 666 -20.60 -14.34 -15.03
CA LEU A 666 -19.60 -14.65 -14.01
C LEU A 666 -18.74 -15.81 -14.46
N VAL A 667 -17.42 -15.65 -14.36
CA VAL A 667 -16.44 -16.72 -14.55
C VAL A 667 -16.05 -17.26 -13.18
N LEU A 668 -16.25 -18.56 -12.97
CA LEU A 668 -16.04 -19.25 -11.70
C LEU A 668 -14.81 -20.16 -11.75
N ALA A 669 -14.04 -20.13 -10.67
CA ALA A 669 -12.87 -20.97 -10.40
C ALA A 669 -11.75 -20.93 -11.46
N ALA A 670 -11.71 -19.91 -12.32
CA ALA A 670 -10.77 -19.81 -13.43
C ALA A 670 -9.29 -19.75 -13.01
N GLY A 671 -9.03 -19.29 -11.79
CA GLY A 671 -7.69 -19.13 -11.26
C GLY A 671 -7.34 -20.09 -10.12
N VAL A 672 -8.24 -20.99 -9.72
CA VAL A 672 -8.01 -21.92 -8.61
C VAL A 672 -6.84 -22.85 -8.95
N PRO A 673 -5.72 -22.83 -8.19
CA PRO A 673 -4.56 -23.65 -8.51
C PRO A 673 -4.88 -25.15 -8.49
N GLU A 674 -4.46 -25.88 -9.52
CA GLU A 674 -4.63 -27.33 -9.59
C GLU A 674 -3.97 -28.02 -8.39
N ARG A 675 -2.84 -27.47 -7.90
CA ARG A 675 -2.12 -27.95 -6.71
C ARG A 675 -2.94 -27.91 -5.40
N TRP A 676 -4.07 -27.21 -5.37
CA TRP A 676 -4.97 -27.20 -4.20
C TRP A 676 -5.99 -28.34 -4.22
N LEU A 677 -6.18 -28.98 -5.37
CA LEU A 677 -7.17 -30.04 -5.54
C LEU A 677 -6.60 -31.36 -4.99
N ASN A 678 -7.19 -31.83 -3.90
CA ASN A 678 -6.96 -33.14 -3.30
C ASN A 678 -8.31 -33.60 -2.70
N SER A 679 -8.57 -34.90 -2.70
CA SER A 679 -9.77 -35.51 -2.10
C SER A 679 -9.97 -35.23 -0.61
N GLU A 680 -8.90 -34.87 0.11
CA GLU A 680 -8.96 -34.52 1.55
C GLU A 680 -9.30 -33.04 1.79
N ASN A 681 -9.15 -32.19 0.77
CA ASN A 681 -9.30 -30.76 0.88
C ASN A 681 -10.71 -30.30 0.47
N VAL A 682 -11.23 -29.30 1.18
CA VAL A 682 -12.42 -28.56 0.76
C VAL A 682 -12.02 -27.10 0.59
N ILE A 683 -12.14 -26.60 -0.63
CA ILE A 683 -11.87 -25.18 -0.92
C ILE A 683 -13.19 -24.43 -0.87
N ARG A 684 -13.21 -23.29 -0.17
CA ARG A 684 -14.40 -22.42 -0.08
C ARG A 684 -14.02 -20.97 -0.35
N PHE A 685 -14.93 -20.25 -0.97
CA PHE A 685 -14.78 -18.82 -1.18
C PHE A 685 -16.16 -18.15 -1.12
N GLY A 686 -16.32 -17.14 -0.27
CA GLY A 686 -17.54 -16.33 -0.19
C GLY A 686 -18.02 -16.02 1.22
N PRO A 687 -19.17 -15.32 1.36
CA PRO A 687 -19.98 -14.79 0.26
C PRO A 687 -19.27 -13.64 -0.46
N ALA A 688 -19.07 -13.77 -1.76
CA ALA A 688 -18.38 -12.79 -2.60
C ALA A 688 -19.41 -11.87 -3.28
N PRO A 689 -19.43 -10.55 -2.98
CA PRO A 689 -20.26 -9.59 -3.68
C PRO A 689 -19.91 -9.47 -5.17
N THR A 690 -20.92 -9.34 -6.03
CA THR A 690 -20.78 -9.08 -7.48
C THR A 690 -21.86 -8.08 -7.93
N SER A 691 -21.77 -7.55 -9.16
CA SER A 691 -22.84 -6.73 -9.74
C SER A 691 -24.20 -7.43 -9.88
N PHE A 692 -24.24 -8.75 -9.71
CA PHE A 692 -25.45 -9.56 -9.85
C PHE A 692 -26.04 -10.02 -8.51
N GLY A 693 -25.33 -9.82 -7.40
CA GLY A 693 -25.62 -10.40 -6.10
C GLY A 693 -24.42 -11.07 -5.47
N SER A 694 -24.58 -11.68 -4.30
CA SER A 694 -23.48 -12.40 -3.63
C SER A 694 -23.44 -13.87 -4.04
N ILE A 695 -22.25 -14.48 -4.08
CA ILE A 695 -22.07 -15.91 -4.37
C ILE A 695 -21.02 -16.55 -3.47
N SER A 696 -21.31 -17.76 -2.98
CA SER A 696 -20.41 -18.62 -2.23
C SER A 696 -20.13 -19.88 -3.03
N LEU A 697 -18.87 -20.29 -3.09
CA LEU A 697 -18.39 -21.48 -3.80
C LEU A 697 -17.88 -22.52 -2.82
N THR A 698 -18.06 -23.80 -3.17
CA THR A 698 -17.39 -24.93 -2.53
C THR A 698 -16.88 -25.87 -3.62
N ILE A 699 -15.59 -26.19 -3.57
CA ILE A 699 -14.91 -27.04 -4.55
C ILE A 699 -14.33 -28.25 -3.81
N ARG A 700 -14.62 -29.45 -4.30
CA ARG A 700 -14.13 -30.72 -3.74
C ARG A 700 -13.70 -31.66 -4.86
N GLN A 701 -12.50 -32.22 -4.73
CA GLN A 701 -12.09 -33.31 -5.60
C GLN A 701 -12.66 -34.64 -5.08
N GLN A 702 -13.14 -35.48 -5.98
CA GLN A 702 -13.58 -36.84 -5.72
C GLN A 702 -12.42 -37.83 -5.89
N GLN A 703 -12.61 -39.07 -5.44
CA GLN A 703 -11.57 -40.12 -5.52
C GLN A 703 -11.17 -40.48 -6.96
N ASP A 704 -12.03 -40.21 -7.94
CA ASP A 704 -11.83 -40.48 -9.38
C ASP A 704 -11.24 -39.28 -10.14
N GLU A 705 -10.59 -38.35 -9.42
CA GLU A 705 -10.07 -37.07 -9.89
C GLU A 705 -11.11 -36.07 -10.43
N ASN A 706 -12.40 -36.42 -10.49
CA ASN A 706 -13.44 -35.47 -10.87
C ASN A 706 -13.60 -34.40 -9.78
N VAL A 707 -14.04 -33.21 -10.15
CA VAL A 707 -14.25 -32.11 -9.20
C VAL A 707 -15.71 -31.73 -9.15
N VAL A 708 -16.27 -31.67 -7.94
CA VAL A 708 -17.59 -31.09 -7.71
C VAL A 708 -17.42 -29.63 -7.35
N LEU A 709 -18.01 -28.74 -8.14
CA LEU A 709 -18.15 -27.32 -7.80
C LEU A 709 -19.61 -27.04 -7.46
N GLN A 710 -19.83 -26.53 -6.26
CA GLN A 710 -21.14 -26.13 -5.75
C GLN A 710 -21.17 -24.61 -5.55
N TRP A 711 -22.32 -24.00 -5.79
CA TRP A 711 -22.53 -22.60 -5.47
C TRP A 711 -23.86 -22.36 -4.77
N GLN A 712 -23.87 -21.31 -3.95
CA GLN A 712 -25.06 -20.70 -3.39
C GLN A 712 -24.96 -19.19 -3.62
N ALA A 713 -26.01 -18.59 -4.15
CA ALA A 713 -26.01 -17.18 -4.50
C ALA A 713 -27.29 -16.50 -4.05
N ASP A 714 -27.16 -15.21 -3.74
CA ASP A 714 -28.27 -14.29 -3.48
C ASP A 714 -28.27 -13.23 -4.56
N TRP A 715 -29.07 -13.44 -5.60
CA TRP A 715 -29.09 -12.61 -6.80
C TRP A 715 -30.00 -11.39 -6.63
N HIS A 716 -29.51 -10.22 -7.06
CA HIS A 716 -30.29 -8.97 -7.08
C HIS A 716 -31.57 -9.07 -7.93
N LYS A 717 -31.59 -9.98 -8.91
CA LYS A 717 -32.72 -10.23 -9.81
C LYS A 717 -33.17 -11.69 -9.70
N ALA A 718 -34.45 -11.95 -10.01
CA ALA A 718 -35.03 -13.29 -10.00
C ALA A 718 -34.30 -14.31 -10.92
N LYS A 719 -33.66 -13.82 -12.00
CA LYS A 719 -32.79 -14.62 -12.86
C LYS A 719 -31.36 -14.12 -12.68
N GLY A 720 -30.46 -15.02 -12.27
CA GLY A 720 -29.03 -14.73 -12.15
C GLY A 720 -28.33 -14.62 -13.53
N PRO A 721 -27.03 -14.30 -13.54
CA PRO A 721 -26.23 -14.17 -14.76
C PRO A 721 -25.96 -15.53 -15.43
N GLN A 722 -25.31 -15.55 -16.59
CA GLN A 722 -24.70 -16.78 -17.07
C GLN A 722 -23.48 -17.11 -16.19
N LEU A 723 -23.25 -18.39 -15.87
CA LEU A 723 -22.07 -18.84 -15.14
C LEU A 723 -21.17 -19.64 -16.09
N GLU A 724 -19.91 -19.25 -16.19
CA GLU A 724 -18.87 -19.99 -16.89
C GLU A 724 -17.92 -20.62 -15.89
N ILE A 725 -17.85 -21.95 -15.87
CA ILE A 725 -17.03 -22.69 -14.92
C ILE A 725 -15.73 -23.10 -15.62
N CYS A 726 -14.63 -22.54 -15.14
CA CYS A 726 -13.35 -22.50 -15.87
C CYS A 726 -12.17 -23.07 -15.08
N LEU A 727 -12.39 -24.04 -14.18
CA LEU A 727 -11.35 -24.66 -13.36
C LEU A 727 -10.15 -25.16 -14.20
N PRO A 728 -8.92 -24.65 -13.96
CA PRO A 728 -7.71 -25.10 -14.66
C PRO A 728 -7.54 -26.62 -14.62
N GLY A 729 -7.23 -27.23 -15.78
CA GLY A 729 -7.12 -28.70 -15.92
C GLY A 729 -8.45 -29.43 -16.20
N TYR A 730 -9.60 -28.77 -16.13
CA TYR A 730 -10.93 -29.38 -16.28
C TYR A 730 -11.74 -28.81 -17.45
N GLN A 731 -12.75 -29.56 -17.89
CA GLN A 731 -13.66 -29.13 -18.96
C GLN A 731 -14.38 -27.82 -18.58
N ARG A 732 -14.48 -26.89 -19.52
CA ARG A 732 -15.26 -25.67 -19.34
C ARG A 732 -16.74 -25.98 -19.51
N LEU A 733 -17.56 -25.46 -18.60
CA LEU A 733 -19.01 -25.60 -18.65
C LEU A 733 -19.67 -24.22 -18.60
N SER A 734 -20.77 -24.06 -19.33
CA SER A 734 -21.64 -22.89 -19.20
C SER A 734 -23.00 -23.34 -18.67
N VAL A 735 -23.46 -22.71 -17.60
CA VAL A 735 -24.72 -23.04 -16.93
C VAL A 735 -25.53 -21.79 -16.65
N ALA A 736 -26.86 -21.93 -16.62
CA ALA A 736 -27.73 -20.85 -16.18
C ALA A 736 -27.59 -20.65 -14.66
N ALA A 737 -27.50 -19.40 -14.18
CA ALA A 737 -27.46 -19.16 -12.74
C ALA A 737 -28.82 -19.46 -12.08
N ALA A 738 -28.85 -20.56 -11.34
CA ALA A 738 -29.80 -20.80 -10.27
C ALA A 738 -29.26 -20.22 -8.95
N THR A 739 -30.14 -19.98 -7.98
CA THR A 739 -29.81 -19.56 -6.61
C THR A 739 -28.90 -20.58 -5.90
N SER A 740 -29.03 -21.85 -6.22
CA SER A 740 -28.09 -22.89 -5.83
C SER A 740 -27.89 -23.87 -6.97
N GLY A 741 -26.70 -24.45 -7.05
CA GLY A 741 -26.40 -25.45 -8.06
C GLY A 741 -25.10 -26.19 -7.79
N ASN A 742 -24.91 -27.27 -8.53
CA ASN A 742 -23.68 -28.03 -8.53
C ASN A 742 -23.38 -28.56 -9.93
N VAL A 743 -22.11 -28.75 -10.24
CA VAL A 743 -21.63 -29.43 -11.44
C VAL A 743 -20.52 -30.42 -11.11
N ASN A 744 -20.42 -31.47 -11.90
CA ASN A 744 -19.29 -32.39 -11.90
C ASN A 744 -18.39 -32.05 -13.09
N LEU A 745 -17.16 -31.65 -12.79
CA LEU A 745 -16.13 -31.28 -13.75
C LEU A 745 -15.23 -32.49 -14.01
N LYS A 746 -15.14 -32.87 -15.29
CA LYS A 746 -14.22 -33.91 -15.74
C LYS A 746 -12.87 -33.31 -16.08
N LYS A 747 -11.80 -33.98 -15.67
CA LYS A 747 -10.43 -33.61 -16.03
C LYS A 747 -10.29 -33.65 -17.56
N ARG A 748 -9.60 -32.67 -18.15
CA ARG A 748 -9.37 -32.66 -19.60
C ARG A 748 -8.47 -33.84 -19.96
N SER A 749 -8.90 -34.64 -20.92
CA SER A 749 -8.05 -35.65 -21.55
C SER A 749 -6.92 -34.91 -22.30
N ILE A 750 -5.69 -35.03 -21.80
CA ILE A 750 -4.51 -34.56 -22.54
C ILE A 750 -4.38 -35.50 -23.75
N SER A 751 -4.72 -35.05 -24.95
CA SER A 751 -4.26 -35.75 -26.15
C SER A 751 -2.75 -35.56 -26.20
N ARG A 752 -2.00 -36.65 -25.99
CA ARG A 752 -0.54 -36.68 -26.16
C ARG A 752 -0.12 -36.24 -27.55
#